data_AF-A0A090VUW0-F1
#
_entry.id   AF-A0A090VUW0-F1
#
_cell.length_a   1.000
_cell.length_b   1.000
_cell.length_c   1.000
_cell.angle_alpha   90.00
_cell.angle_beta   90.00
_cell.angle_gamma   90.00
#
_symmetry.space_group_name_H-M   'P 1'
#
loop_
_entity.id
_entity.type
_entity.pdbx_description
1 polymer ?
#
loop_
_entity_poly.entity_id
_entity_poly.type
_entity_poly.pdbx_seq_one_letter_code
_entity_poly.pdbx_strand_id
1 'polypeptide(L)'
;MHDASESNTVPDSDGDGIPNYLDLDSDNDTIFDVDESGATNTGDSNYQNGDGDITGNGVGDGTDTDAVRETDIDSDGVIEYFTDGILDIYDFFEGGTMATAYGNSNQGSTGSGWEYFVVDSDNDGTPNYLDTTSNGTSYDISHTLYSNLDADNNGIIDDTNDADGDGIVDLFDTDDTAFGSPRLLDRKLHLFFDGRNDYASEAPVINGWDEASMMCWIKIDPSATGDQIIIGQNVFYIQLNSDKTITAFADGYSISSSNPVNTGIWTHISATYSCDCVDGEFKLYINGLEVASTTTNSGVLPSDTSNFTLGKTPDINSKYYKGYMDEVRVFNKTLSTNEIHKMVHQEIENNSGIVRGSVIPLNITDFVDASTITPLNWSNLIRYYKLDRYNGNIIDDLTTPSIDISSGARIYNSKIIDVQSAPLPYTTVASASGNWSNPSNWEHGSVWDIHSTPPNCAIVHIKGNLETSSSMSSVGLILDSGSTLTVNGDSGLTNSWYLKLDGKIDLEGESQLIQTEDSTLDPTSAGTLEKDQQGTADTFTYNYWSSPVGKRNNSTNNNDFNVTDVFSNVNFLSSGYNGSASPLGIADYWIWKFSNRLSDDYASWQHVRQSGTLKVGEGFTMKGPGSGAINDEQNYILEGKPNNGNINLNISAGNDYLVGNPYPSAIDAEQFILDNGATIAGPGSTTGTLYFWEHWVVVRI
;
A
#
# COMPACT_ATOMS: atom_id res chain seq x y z
N MET A 1 43.90 46.33 -8.64
CA MET A 1 42.91 46.29 -7.54
C MET A 1 42.88 47.68 -6.93
N HIS A 2 41.70 48.30 -6.91
CA HIS A 2 41.46 49.69 -6.49
C HIS A 2 41.15 49.66 -4.99
N ASP A 3 41.79 50.50 -4.14
CA ASP A 3 41.59 50.56 -2.67
C ASP A 3 40.10 50.66 -2.22
N ALA A 4 39.19 51.00 -3.14
CA ALA A 4 37.75 51.00 -2.88
C ALA A 4 37.13 49.59 -2.73
N SER A 5 37.82 48.51 -3.12
CA SER A 5 37.30 47.13 -2.93
C SER A 5 37.65 46.52 -1.58
N GLU A 6 38.50 47.15 -0.76
CA GLU A 6 38.90 46.64 0.56
C GLU A 6 37.80 46.80 1.63
N SER A 7 36.72 47.53 1.31
CA SER A 7 35.59 47.79 2.23
C SER A 7 34.36 46.91 1.97
N ASN A 8 34.40 46.06 0.94
CA ASN A 8 33.29 45.15 0.64
C ASN A 8 33.47 43.88 1.47
N THR A 9 32.53 43.63 2.37
CA THR A 9 32.34 42.31 2.97
C THR A 9 31.76 41.39 1.91
N VAL A 10 32.37 40.22 1.77
CA VAL A 10 31.80 39.13 0.98
C VAL A 10 30.52 38.68 1.70
N PRO A 11 29.37 38.57 1.00
CA PRO A 11 28.14 38.02 1.57
C PRO A 11 28.35 36.59 2.08
N ASP A 12 27.72 36.30 3.20
CA ASP A 12 27.72 35.07 4.01
C ASP A 12 26.39 35.16 4.77
N SER A 13 25.33 34.57 4.21
CA SER A 13 23.93 34.87 4.53
C SER A 13 23.46 34.17 5.80
N ASP A 14 23.88 32.94 5.98
CA ASP A 14 23.62 32.03 7.08
C ASP A 14 24.68 32.13 8.20
N GLY A 15 25.89 32.62 7.88
CA GLY A 15 26.93 32.95 8.85
C GLY A 15 27.85 31.78 9.22
N ASP A 16 27.94 30.75 8.39
CA ASP A 16 28.78 29.56 8.60
C ASP A 16 30.28 29.82 8.31
N GLY A 17 30.57 30.92 7.60
CA GLY A 17 31.92 31.37 7.23
C GLY A 17 32.34 31.01 5.80
N ILE A 18 31.46 30.39 5.02
CA ILE A 18 31.60 30.15 3.59
C ILE A 18 30.88 31.28 2.83
N PRO A 19 31.56 31.92 1.86
CA PRO A 19 30.88 32.89 1.01
C PRO A 19 29.77 32.28 0.14
N ASN A 20 28.61 32.95 0.02
CA ASN A 20 27.46 32.50 -0.81
C ASN A 20 27.79 32.17 -2.30
N TYR A 21 28.97 32.51 -2.82
CA TYR A 21 29.38 32.16 -4.19
C TYR A 21 30.22 30.86 -4.27
N LEU A 22 30.59 30.30 -3.12
CA LEU A 22 31.25 29.01 -2.94
C LEU A 22 30.37 28.02 -2.17
N ASP A 23 29.36 28.54 -1.50
CA ASP A 23 28.34 27.82 -0.75
C ASP A 23 27.34 27.12 -1.68
N LEU A 24 26.88 25.93 -1.30
CA LEU A 24 25.88 25.14 -2.02
C LEU A 24 24.48 25.21 -1.39
N ASP A 25 24.34 25.76 -0.17
CA ASP A 25 23.09 25.93 0.60
C ASP A 25 23.21 27.23 1.43
N SER A 26 23.16 28.39 0.76
CA SER A 26 23.55 29.69 1.29
C SER A 26 22.64 30.25 2.41
N ASP A 27 21.50 29.63 2.67
CA ASP A 27 20.64 29.93 3.82
C ASP A 27 20.49 28.74 4.80
N ASN A 28 21.19 27.63 4.51
CA ASN A 28 21.31 26.43 5.31
C ASN A 28 19.94 25.82 5.70
N ASP A 29 19.03 25.77 4.72
CA ASP A 29 17.65 25.31 4.89
C ASP A 29 17.37 23.91 4.32
N THR A 30 18.41 23.20 3.86
CA THR A 30 18.40 21.84 3.29
C THR A 30 17.92 21.74 1.85
N ILE A 31 17.74 22.87 1.16
CA ILE A 31 17.50 22.92 -0.28
C ILE A 31 18.69 23.60 -0.95
N PHE A 32 19.31 22.92 -1.91
CA PHE A 32 20.52 23.46 -2.53
C PHE A 32 20.24 24.72 -3.36
N ASP A 33 21.18 25.67 -3.35
CA ASP A 33 21.10 26.93 -4.09
C ASP A 33 20.75 26.72 -5.57
N VAL A 34 21.33 25.67 -6.15
CA VAL A 34 21.13 25.28 -7.55
C VAL A 34 19.67 24.90 -7.86
N ASP A 35 18.94 24.41 -6.86
CA ASP A 35 17.55 23.96 -6.93
C ASP A 35 16.54 25.05 -6.55
N GLU A 36 17.02 26.17 -6.01
CA GLU A 36 16.18 27.29 -5.55
C GLU A 36 16.39 28.58 -6.32
N SER A 37 17.59 28.79 -6.85
CA SER A 37 18.00 30.06 -7.46
C SER A 37 17.00 30.57 -8.50
N GLY A 38 16.29 29.70 -9.21
CA GLY A 38 15.39 30.11 -10.28
C GLY A 38 16.13 30.78 -11.45
N ALA A 39 17.45 30.61 -11.51
CA ALA A 39 18.28 31.15 -12.57
C ALA A 39 17.75 30.67 -13.92
N THR A 40 17.55 31.56 -14.88
CA THR A 40 16.95 31.20 -16.19
C THR A 40 17.98 31.15 -17.31
N ASN A 41 17.82 30.21 -18.25
CA ASN A 41 18.63 30.17 -19.47
C ASN A 41 17.83 30.68 -20.69
N THR A 42 18.14 31.86 -21.20
CA THR A 42 17.47 32.39 -22.41
C THR A 42 17.90 31.71 -23.72
N GLY A 43 19.01 30.98 -23.70
CA GLY A 43 19.50 30.17 -24.81
C GLY A 43 18.75 28.84 -24.98
N ASP A 44 18.11 28.33 -23.92
CA ASP A 44 17.25 27.15 -23.96
C ASP A 44 15.84 27.44 -23.43
N SER A 45 14.87 27.47 -24.34
CA SER A 45 13.46 27.71 -23.98
C SER A 45 12.81 26.60 -23.12
N ASN A 46 13.45 25.44 -22.96
CA ASN A 46 12.94 24.31 -22.17
C ASN A 46 13.57 24.19 -20.79
N TYR A 47 14.64 24.94 -20.54
CA TYR A 47 15.33 24.96 -19.26
C TYR A 47 14.36 25.36 -18.13
N GLN A 48 14.45 24.65 -17.01
CA GLN A 48 13.84 25.04 -15.75
C GLN A 48 14.87 24.90 -14.62
N ASN A 49 14.56 25.53 -13.48
CA ASN A 49 15.44 25.52 -12.33
C ASN A 49 15.77 24.11 -11.85
N GLY A 50 17.00 23.88 -11.38
CA GLY A 50 17.49 22.57 -10.95
C GLY A 50 17.87 21.60 -12.07
N ASP A 51 17.68 21.96 -13.36
CA ASP A 51 18.04 21.09 -14.50
C ASP A 51 19.55 20.83 -14.63
N GLY A 52 20.39 21.66 -14.01
CA GLY A 52 21.84 21.47 -14.03
C GLY A 52 22.39 20.66 -12.86
N ASP A 53 21.60 20.27 -11.86
CA ASP A 53 22.01 19.28 -10.85
C ASP A 53 21.39 17.91 -11.18
N ILE A 54 22.00 17.19 -12.12
CA ILE A 54 21.39 15.96 -12.67
C ILE A 54 21.36 14.85 -11.61
N THR A 55 22.39 14.76 -10.76
CA THR A 55 22.52 13.73 -9.73
C THR A 55 21.81 14.08 -8.42
N GLY A 56 21.56 15.37 -8.20
CA GLY A 56 20.80 15.89 -7.09
C GLY A 56 21.58 15.94 -5.78
N ASN A 57 22.85 16.33 -5.86
CA ASN A 57 23.78 16.44 -4.74
C ASN A 57 24.21 17.90 -4.46
N GLY A 58 23.51 18.87 -5.04
CA GLY A 58 23.83 20.30 -4.93
C GLY A 58 24.91 20.76 -5.91
N VAL A 59 25.59 19.84 -6.61
CA VAL A 59 26.68 20.16 -7.51
C VAL A 59 26.19 20.14 -8.96
N GLY A 60 26.53 21.19 -9.70
CA GLY A 60 26.25 21.25 -11.11
C GLY A 60 26.90 20.10 -11.90
N ASP A 61 26.10 19.41 -12.72
CA ASP A 61 26.47 18.40 -13.69
C ASP A 61 26.43 18.96 -15.11
N GLY A 62 27.54 18.89 -15.85
CA GLY A 62 27.53 19.27 -17.26
C GLY A 62 28.89 19.63 -17.81
N THR A 63 28.87 20.21 -19.01
CA THR A 63 30.05 20.84 -19.61
C THR A 63 30.08 22.32 -19.29
N ASP A 64 31.30 22.80 -19.20
CA ASP A 64 31.66 24.20 -19.18
C ASP A 64 32.58 24.38 -20.39
N THR A 65 32.09 24.99 -21.48
CA THR A 65 32.72 24.91 -22.81
C THR A 65 33.28 26.25 -23.30
N ASP A 66 33.04 27.33 -22.57
CA ASP A 66 33.62 28.63 -22.86
C ASP A 66 35.15 28.63 -22.70
N ALA A 67 35.80 29.64 -23.28
CA ALA A 67 37.26 29.74 -23.31
C ALA A 67 37.69 31.14 -22.88
N VAL A 68 37.23 31.53 -21.70
CA VAL A 68 37.27 32.91 -21.20
C VAL A 68 38.66 33.40 -20.84
N ARG A 69 39.56 32.51 -20.41
CA ARG A 69 40.94 32.89 -20.09
C ARG A 69 41.94 32.15 -20.95
N GLU A 70 42.57 32.90 -21.84
CA GLU A 70 43.76 32.50 -22.59
C GLU A 70 45.01 32.95 -21.84
N THR A 71 45.77 32.01 -21.28
CA THR A 71 47.02 32.34 -20.59
C THR A 71 48.03 31.21 -20.78
N ASP A 72 49.29 31.58 -20.92
CA ASP A 72 50.43 30.65 -20.88
C ASP A 72 50.96 30.67 -19.43
N ILE A 73 50.28 29.94 -18.54
CA ILE A 73 50.53 29.93 -17.08
C ILE A 73 51.91 29.39 -16.77
N ASP A 74 52.39 28.41 -17.53
CA ASP A 74 53.70 27.78 -17.30
C ASP A 74 54.83 28.32 -18.19
N SER A 75 54.50 29.27 -19.09
CA SER A 75 55.44 29.92 -20.01
C SER A 75 56.13 28.94 -20.97
N ASP A 76 55.47 27.84 -21.34
CA ASP A 76 55.99 26.83 -22.27
C ASP A 76 55.76 27.18 -23.75
N GLY A 77 54.98 28.23 -24.02
CA GLY A 77 54.62 28.71 -25.36
C GLY A 77 53.36 28.09 -25.94
N VAL A 78 52.64 27.28 -25.16
CA VAL A 78 51.26 26.83 -25.39
C VAL A 78 50.33 27.75 -24.58
N ILE A 79 49.14 28.02 -25.11
CA ILE A 79 48.12 28.79 -24.41
C ILE A 79 47.17 27.78 -23.77
N GLU A 80 47.01 27.85 -22.45
CA GLU A 80 45.93 27.17 -21.75
C GLU A 80 44.64 27.98 -21.87
N TYR A 81 43.55 27.24 -22.03
CA TYR A 81 42.20 27.77 -22.02
C TYR A 81 41.54 27.35 -20.71
N PHE A 82 41.04 28.32 -19.96
CA PHE A 82 40.18 28.08 -18.80
C PHE A 82 38.80 28.63 -19.10
N THR A 83 37.80 27.86 -18.68
CA THR A 83 36.41 28.26 -18.63
C THR A 83 36.18 29.29 -17.52
N ASP A 84 34.99 29.88 -17.47
CA ASP A 84 34.63 30.86 -16.42
C ASP A 84 34.12 30.22 -15.13
N GLY A 85 33.90 28.90 -15.12
CA GLY A 85 33.47 28.13 -13.96
C GLY A 85 31.96 28.04 -13.80
N ILE A 86 31.17 28.54 -14.76
CA ILE A 86 29.72 28.41 -14.81
C ILE A 86 29.37 27.40 -15.90
N LEU A 87 28.62 26.36 -15.56
CA LEU A 87 28.22 25.37 -16.56
C LEU A 87 27.43 26.02 -17.71
N ASP A 88 27.60 25.50 -18.91
CA ASP A 88 26.90 25.92 -20.13
C ASP A 88 25.37 26.05 -19.89
N ILE A 89 24.79 25.20 -19.04
CA ILE A 89 23.35 25.21 -18.76
C ILE A 89 22.89 26.45 -17.95
N TYR A 90 23.76 27.06 -17.17
CA TYR A 90 23.52 28.30 -16.43
C TYR A 90 24.05 29.54 -17.15
N ASP A 91 24.76 29.31 -18.25
CA ASP A 91 25.51 30.32 -18.97
C ASP A 91 24.59 31.18 -19.86
N PHE A 92 24.74 32.51 -19.81
CA PHE A 92 23.81 33.41 -20.49
C PHE A 92 24.17 33.56 -21.97
N PHE A 93 23.28 33.09 -22.83
CA PHE A 93 23.51 33.05 -24.28
C PHE A 93 23.40 34.43 -24.97
N GLU A 94 24.41 35.31 -24.79
CA GLU A 94 24.61 36.51 -25.63
C GLU A 94 25.54 36.26 -26.84
N GLY A 95 26.23 35.11 -26.88
CA GLY A 95 27.15 34.71 -27.94
C GLY A 95 26.47 33.98 -29.11
N GLY A 96 27.18 33.82 -30.24
CA GLY A 96 26.67 33.01 -31.36
C GLY A 96 26.73 31.49 -31.10
N THR A 97 27.53 31.07 -30.12
CA THR A 97 27.78 29.68 -29.67
C THR A 97 28.16 29.67 -28.18
N MET A 98 27.92 28.56 -27.44
CA MET A 98 28.31 28.41 -26.01
C MET A 98 29.81 28.63 -25.78
N ALA A 99 30.67 28.15 -26.68
CA ALA A 99 32.13 28.39 -26.64
C ALA A 99 32.54 29.88 -26.74
N THR A 100 31.60 30.79 -26.99
CA THR A 100 31.78 32.24 -27.04
C THR A 100 30.80 32.99 -26.13
N ALA A 101 29.95 32.26 -25.41
CA ALA A 101 29.24 32.81 -24.26
C ALA A 101 30.31 33.17 -23.21
N TYR A 102 30.03 34.22 -22.45
CA TYR A 102 30.93 34.73 -21.42
C TYR A 102 30.03 35.17 -20.29
N GLY A 103 29.98 34.36 -19.24
CA GLY A 103 29.18 34.53 -18.04
C GLY A 103 27.96 35.42 -18.20
N ASN A 104 27.85 36.39 -17.30
CA ASN A 104 26.67 37.24 -17.12
C ASN A 104 26.72 38.53 -17.96
N SER A 105 27.56 38.62 -19.00
CA SER A 105 27.80 39.90 -19.70
C SER A 105 26.47 40.47 -20.27
N ASN A 106 26.03 41.61 -19.72
CA ASN A 106 24.74 42.29 -19.98
C ASN A 106 23.47 41.63 -19.40
N GLN A 107 23.57 40.59 -18.57
CA GLN A 107 22.44 40.19 -17.73
C GLN A 107 22.00 41.42 -16.91
N GLY A 108 20.74 41.84 -17.05
CA GLY A 108 20.15 42.87 -16.18
C GLY A 108 20.03 44.29 -16.66
N SER A 109 20.26 44.56 -17.93
CA SER A 109 20.22 45.93 -18.44
C SER A 109 18.84 46.61 -18.33
N THR A 110 17.73 45.86 -18.13
CA THR A 110 16.35 46.40 -18.00
C THR A 110 15.37 45.44 -17.29
N GLY A 111 14.59 45.92 -16.30
CA GLY A 111 13.48 45.17 -15.69
C GLY A 111 13.09 45.66 -14.28
N SER A 112 12.08 45.08 -13.63
CA SER A 112 11.82 45.16 -12.17
C SER A 112 12.02 43.74 -11.63
N GLY A 113 12.80 43.54 -10.56
CA GLY A 113 13.32 42.21 -10.13
C GLY A 113 14.69 41.85 -10.73
N TRP A 114 15.52 42.85 -11.02
CA TRP A 114 16.73 42.74 -11.86
C TRP A 114 18.05 42.69 -11.07
N GLU A 115 18.02 42.74 -9.73
CA GLU A 115 19.25 42.84 -8.95
C GLU A 115 20.04 41.51 -8.93
N TYR A 116 19.38 40.36 -9.17
CA TYR A 116 20.02 39.04 -9.03
C TYR A 116 19.71 37.95 -10.10
N PHE A 117 18.78 38.12 -11.07
CA PHE A 117 18.41 37.09 -12.10
C PHE A 117 17.92 35.73 -11.60
N VAL A 118 17.60 35.70 -10.32
CA VAL A 118 17.11 34.59 -9.52
C VAL A 118 15.68 34.88 -9.11
N VAL A 119 14.96 33.84 -8.73
CA VAL A 119 13.58 33.97 -8.28
C VAL A 119 13.54 34.56 -6.86
N ASP A 120 12.59 35.47 -6.66
CA ASP A 120 12.17 36.03 -5.37
C ASP A 120 10.64 35.87 -5.39
N SER A 121 10.18 34.81 -4.74
CA SER A 121 8.83 34.28 -4.88
C SER A 121 7.79 35.09 -4.10
N ASP A 122 8.16 35.70 -2.97
CA ASP A 122 7.26 36.49 -2.12
C ASP A 122 7.43 38.01 -2.28
N ASN A 123 8.45 38.43 -3.04
CA ASN A 123 8.81 39.81 -3.35
C ASN A 123 9.24 40.66 -2.14
N ASP A 124 9.90 40.04 -1.16
CA ASP A 124 10.46 40.74 -0.01
C ASP A 124 11.83 41.39 -0.27
N GLY A 125 12.48 41.01 -1.38
CA GLY A 125 13.78 41.51 -1.82
C GLY A 125 14.96 40.59 -1.53
N THR A 126 14.72 39.44 -0.91
CA THR A 126 15.67 38.34 -0.71
C THR A 126 15.40 37.28 -1.77
N PRO A 127 16.42 36.85 -2.56
CA PRO A 127 16.26 35.70 -3.44
C PRO A 127 15.96 34.41 -2.68
N ASN A 128 15.24 33.49 -3.32
CA ASN A 128 14.85 32.20 -2.72
C ASN A 128 16.04 31.42 -2.12
N TYR A 129 17.15 31.27 -2.84
CA TYR A 129 18.35 30.55 -2.35
C TYR A 129 19.07 31.22 -1.17
N LEU A 130 18.58 32.38 -0.71
CA LEU A 130 19.10 33.12 0.45
C LEU A 130 17.97 33.38 1.48
N ASP A 131 16.79 32.81 1.26
CA ASP A 131 15.57 33.06 2.00
C ASP A 131 14.98 31.74 2.49
N THR A 132 15.28 31.44 3.75
CA THR A 132 14.67 30.36 4.55
C THR A 132 13.14 30.29 4.51
N THR A 133 12.47 31.35 4.04
CA THR A 133 11.03 31.46 3.86
C THR A 133 10.64 31.99 2.49
N SER A 134 11.08 31.33 1.41
CA SER A 134 10.81 31.68 0.00
C SER A 134 9.36 32.06 -0.32
N ASN A 135 8.37 31.54 0.42
CA ASN A 135 6.94 31.86 0.23
C ASN A 135 6.38 32.93 1.18
N GLY A 136 7.20 33.48 2.06
CA GLY A 136 6.91 34.48 3.09
C GLY A 136 6.07 33.98 4.28
N THR A 137 5.81 32.67 4.39
CA THR A 137 4.85 32.11 5.36
C THR A 137 5.31 30.88 6.14
N SER A 138 6.10 30.00 5.54
CA SER A 138 6.60 28.77 6.16
C SER A 138 8.06 28.60 5.82
N TYR A 139 8.85 28.08 6.76
CA TYR A 139 10.24 27.72 6.49
C TYR A 139 10.34 26.63 5.43
N ASP A 140 11.26 26.75 4.50
CA ASP A 140 11.38 25.81 3.38
C ASP A 140 11.88 24.44 3.86
N ILE A 141 12.80 24.40 4.83
CA ILE A 141 13.21 23.19 5.58
C ILE A 141 12.02 22.37 6.14
N SER A 142 10.89 23.03 6.43
CA SER A 142 9.69 22.35 6.96
C SER A 142 8.99 21.44 5.94
N HIS A 143 9.30 21.60 4.66
CA HIS A 143 8.79 20.80 3.55
C HIS A 143 9.79 19.75 3.06
N THR A 144 10.95 19.61 3.70
CA THR A 144 11.97 18.63 3.35
C THR A 144 11.97 17.42 4.28
N LEU A 145 12.78 16.40 3.96
CA LEU A 145 12.98 15.22 4.79
C LEU A 145 13.80 15.51 6.08
N TYR A 146 14.21 16.76 6.27
CA TYR A 146 15.21 17.19 7.25
C TYR A 146 14.70 18.26 8.21
N SER A 147 13.40 18.57 8.22
CA SER A 147 12.75 19.45 9.20
C SER A 147 13.08 19.18 10.67
N ASN A 148 13.56 17.98 11.01
CA ASN A 148 14.01 17.63 12.35
C ASN A 148 15.42 18.14 12.71
N LEU A 149 16.16 18.74 11.76
CA LEU A 149 17.49 19.32 11.96
C LEU A 149 17.42 20.78 12.43
N ASP A 150 16.28 21.44 12.25
CA ASP A 150 15.95 22.75 12.83
C ASP A 150 15.13 22.55 14.12
N ALA A 151 15.81 22.38 15.25
CA ALA A 151 15.15 22.12 16.54
C ALA A 151 14.62 23.40 17.20
N ASP A 152 15.18 24.57 16.88
CA ASP A 152 14.74 25.85 17.44
C ASP A 152 13.64 26.56 16.60
N ASN A 153 13.32 26.01 15.42
CA ASN A 153 12.32 26.45 14.43
C ASN A 153 12.63 27.84 13.89
N ASN A 154 13.87 28.08 13.50
CA ASN A 154 14.31 29.34 12.90
C ASN A 154 14.48 29.29 11.37
N GLY A 155 14.32 28.12 10.75
CA GLY A 155 14.48 27.90 9.30
C GLY A 155 15.84 27.38 8.87
N ILE A 156 16.82 27.32 9.77
CA ILE A 156 18.22 26.99 9.50
C ILE A 156 18.58 25.71 10.27
N ILE A 157 19.43 24.87 9.69
CA ILE A 157 19.97 23.70 10.38
C ILE A 157 20.73 24.11 11.66
N ASP A 158 20.52 23.38 12.76
CA ASP A 158 21.21 23.61 14.05
C ASP A 158 22.66 23.06 14.05
N ASP A 159 23.46 23.41 13.03
CA ASP A 159 24.87 23.06 12.88
C ASP A 159 25.68 24.22 12.25
N THR A 160 27.00 24.22 12.46
CA THR A 160 27.95 25.17 11.87
C THR A 160 29.26 24.49 11.47
N ASN A 161 29.29 23.16 11.54
CA ASN A 161 30.43 22.37 11.12
C ASN A 161 30.30 22.09 9.62
N ASP A 162 31.31 22.48 8.86
CA ASP A 162 31.50 22.15 7.44
C ASP A 162 32.96 21.71 7.29
N ALA A 163 33.17 20.41 7.12
CA ALA A 163 34.49 19.80 7.14
C ALA A 163 35.31 20.02 5.86
N ASP A 164 34.66 20.12 4.71
CA ASP A 164 35.31 20.17 3.41
C ASP A 164 35.18 21.54 2.70
N GLY A 165 34.34 22.43 3.24
CA GLY A 165 34.28 23.85 2.93
C GLY A 165 33.39 24.17 1.74
N ASP A 166 32.34 23.38 1.52
CA ASP A 166 31.41 23.53 0.41
C ASP A 166 30.09 24.27 0.78
N GLY A 167 29.93 24.67 2.04
CA GLY A 167 28.75 25.37 2.54
C GLY A 167 27.59 24.44 2.95
N ILE A 168 27.75 23.13 2.82
CA ILE A 168 26.80 22.15 3.36
C ILE A 168 27.27 21.72 4.75
N VAL A 169 26.45 21.96 5.77
CA VAL A 169 26.83 21.56 7.13
C VAL A 169 26.84 20.04 7.34
N ASP A 170 27.82 19.54 8.09
CA ASP A 170 28.11 18.12 8.42
C ASP A 170 26.87 17.35 8.93
N LEU A 171 25.88 18.03 9.54
CA LEU A 171 24.65 17.41 10.01
C LEU A 171 23.70 16.99 8.87
N PHE A 172 23.76 17.68 7.74
CA PHE A 172 23.01 17.41 6.52
C PHE A 172 23.87 16.73 5.44
N ASP A 173 25.15 17.08 5.36
CA ASP A 173 26.10 16.43 4.48
C ASP A 173 26.23 14.94 4.78
N THR A 174 26.25 14.13 3.73
CA THR A 174 26.40 12.68 3.84
C THR A 174 27.80 12.20 3.44
N ASP A 175 28.65 13.08 2.91
CA ASP A 175 30.07 12.83 2.65
C ASP A 175 30.93 14.08 2.94
N ASP A 176 31.25 14.31 4.22
CA ASP A 176 32.06 15.43 4.76
C ASP A 176 33.53 15.48 4.26
N THR A 177 33.83 14.83 3.14
CA THR A 177 35.13 14.81 2.48
C THR A 177 35.08 15.16 0.99
N ALA A 178 33.89 15.36 0.43
CA ALA A 178 33.68 15.58 -0.99
C ALA A 178 32.62 16.65 -1.24
N PHE A 179 32.99 17.66 -2.03
CA PHE A 179 32.12 18.74 -2.46
C PHE A 179 30.77 18.25 -3.01
N GLY A 180 29.68 18.69 -2.38
CA GLY A 180 28.30 18.29 -2.58
C GLY A 180 27.86 17.16 -1.66
N SER A 181 26.57 17.09 -1.32
CA SER A 181 26.02 16.03 -0.47
C SER A 181 25.27 14.97 -1.28
N PRO A 182 25.82 13.75 -1.46
CA PRO A 182 25.10 12.67 -2.11
C PRO A 182 23.83 12.27 -1.34
N ARG A 183 22.84 11.70 -2.03
CA ARG A 183 21.65 11.20 -1.34
C ARG A 183 21.92 9.85 -0.66
N LEU A 184 22.15 9.83 0.65
CA LEU A 184 22.23 8.61 1.45
C LEU A 184 20.98 8.43 2.31
N LEU A 185 19.94 7.82 1.72
CA LEU A 185 18.62 7.68 2.35
C LEU A 185 18.28 6.20 2.58
N ASP A 186 17.69 5.88 3.73
CA ASP A 186 17.16 4.53 4.06
C ASP A 186 15.94 4.65 5.00
N ARG A 187 14.78 5.01 4.43
CA ARG A 187 13.51 5.18 5.17
C ARG A 187 12.31 5.01 4.21
N LYS A 188 11.08 5.10 4.73
CA LYS A 188 9.85 4.95 3.91
C LYS A 188 9.65 6.14 2.98
N LEU A 189 9.91 5.98 1.68
CA LEU A 189 9.97 7.07 0.72
C LEU A 189 9.26 6.75 -0.60
N HIS A 190 9.07 7.77 -1.42
CA HIS A 190 8.64 7.67 -2.81
C HIS A 190 9.32 8.73 -3.68
N LEU A 191 9.25 8.58 -5.00
CA LEU A 191 9.93 9.47 -5.96
C LEU A 191 8.93 10.24 -6.81
N PHE A 192 9.15 11.55 -6.99
CA PHE A 192 8.38 12.39 -7.91
C PHE A 192 9.10 12.60 -9.24
N PHE A 193 8.33 12.65 -10.32
CA PHE A 193 8.78 12.97 -11.67
C PHE A 193 8.02 14.21 -12.17
N ASP A 194 8.72 15.17 -12.76
CA ASP A 194 8.19 16.48 -13.15
C ASP A 194 7.49 16.53 -14.53
N GLY A 195 7.63 15.48 -15.34
CA GLY A 195 7.06 15.37 -16.68
C GLY A 195 7.86 16.01 -17.81
N ARG A 196 9.11 16.42 -17.59
CA ARG A 196 9.96 17.07 -18.61
C ARG A 196 11.25 16.33 -18.89
N ASN A 197 11.98 15.96 -17.84
CA ASN A 197 13.33 15.40 -17.94
C ASN A 197 13.70 14.53 -16.73
N ASP A 198 12.80 14.35 -15.76
CA ASP A 198 12.98 13.40 -14.66
C ASP A 198 12.79 11.96 -15.13
N TYR A 199 13.74 11.09 -14.80
CA TYR A 199 13.60 9.65 -15.02
C TYR A 199 14.61 8.87 -14.16
N ALA A 200 14.37 7.57 -14.05
CA ALA A 200 15.41 6.62 -13.68
C ALA A 200 15.69 5.63 -14.80
N SER A 201 16.92 5.13 -14.91
CA SER A 201 17.27 4.12 -15.91
C SER A 201 18.38 3.18 -15.49
N GLU A 202 18.31 1.95 -15.99
CA GLU A 202 19.37 0.95 -15.88
C GLU A 202 19.59 0.23 -17.21
N ALA A 203 20.62 -0.62 -17.26
CA ALA A 203 20.86 -1.50 -18.39
C ALA A 203 19.68 -2.45 -18.65
N PRO A 204 19.56 -3.05 -19.86
CA PRO A 204 18.43 -3.90 -20.21
C PRO A 204 18.19 -5.06 -19.22
N VAL A 205 16.94 -5.22 -18.81
CA VAL A 205 16.45 -6.22 -17.83
C VAL A 205 15.67 -7.34 -18.53
N ILE A 206 14.67 -6.97 -19.33
CA ILE A 206 13.78 -7.91 -20.03
C ILE A 206 14.43 -8.30 -21.35
N ASN A 207 14.76 -9.58 -21.51
CA ASN A 207 15.49 -10.05 -22.69
C ASN A 207 15.16 -11.51 -23.03
N GLY A 208 14.27 -11.74 -24.00
CA GLY A 208 13.97 -13.09 -24.49
C GLY A 208 13.17 -13.95 -23.50
N TRP A 209 12.33 -13.34 -22.66
CA TRP A 209 11.57 -14.06 -21.64
C TRP A 209 10.27 -14.65 -22.18
N ASP A 210 9.93 -15.86 -21.74
CA ASP A 210 8.66 -16.52 -22.05
C ASP A 210 7.49 -15.84 -21.32
N GLU A 211 7.76 -15.32 -20.12
CA GLU A 211 6.78 -14.71 -19.25
C GLU A 211 7.35 -13.47 -18.56
N ALA A 212 6.48 -12.51 -18.26
CA ALA A 212 6.87 -11.33 -17.50
C ALA A 212 5.69 -10.71 -16.75
N SER A 213 5.98 -10.07 -15.63
CA SER A 213 5.03 -9.17 -14.97
C SER A 213 5.74 -7.92 -14.49
N MET A 214 5.07 -6.77 -14.55
CA MET A 214 5.54 -5.51 -13.98
C MET A 214 4.42 -4.88 -13.16
N MET A 215 4.78 -4.26 -12.04
CA MET A 215 3.85 -3.57 -11.17
C MET A 215 4.49 -2.37 -10.48
N CYS A 216 3.69 -1.35 -10.17
CA CYS A 216 4.09 -0.19 -9.39
C CYS A 216 2.85 0.54 -8.84
N TRP A 217 3.07 1.37 -7.83
CA TRP A 217 2.14 2.41 -7.41
C TRP A 217 2.45 3.72 -8.14
N ILE A 218 1.42 4.44 -8.55
CA ILE A 218 1.54 5.79 -9.09
C ILE A 218 0.53 6.76 -8.47
N LYS A 219 0.88 8.04 -8.37
CA LYS A 219 -0.03 9.14 -8.05
C LYS A 219 0.16 10.23 -9.09
N ILE A 220 -0.74 10.26 -10.07
CA ILE A 220 -0.62 11.14 -11.24
C ILE A 220 -0.83 12.59 -10.81
N ASP A 221 0.08 13.47 -11.22
CA ASP A 221 -0.08 14.90 -10.98
C ASP A 221 -1.30 15.44 -11.77
N PRO A 222 -2.19 16.25 -11.15
CA PRO A 222 -3.35 16.81 -11.84
C PRO A 222 -3.02 17.65 -13.09
N SER A 223 -1.81 18.19 -13.18
CA SER A 223 -1.29 18.94 -14.32
C SER A 223 -0.60 18.07 -15.39
N ALA A 224 -0.54 16.74 -15.22
CA ALA A 224 0.03 15.83 -16.20
C ALA A 224 -0.71 15.93 -17.55
N THR A 225 0.04 16.16 -18.64
CA THR A 225 -0.51 16.28 -20.01
C THR A 225 0.23 15.39 -21.00
N GLY A 226 -0.40 15.12 -22.14
CA GLY A 226 0.15 14.25 -23.19
C GLY A 226 0.21 12.78 -22.79
N ASP A 227 0.77 11.98 -23.69
CA ASP A 227 1.09 10.58 -23.40
C ASP A 227 2.44 10.51 -22.67
N GLN A 228 2.52 9.68 -21.64
CA GLN A 228 3.67 9.57 -20.74
C GLN A 228 3.99 8.10 -20.46
N ILE A 229 5.26 7.73 -20.35
CA ILE A 229 5.68 6.37 -20.04
C ILE A 229 5.94 6.24 -18.54
N ILE A 230 5.26 5.29 -17.90
CA ILE A 230 5.36 5.04 -16.47
C ILE A 230 6.61 4.19 -16.20
N ILE A 231 6.66 2.96 -16.70
CA ILE A 231 7.78 2.03 -16.51
C ILE A 231 7.94 1.10 -17.71
N GLY A 232 9.16 0.63 -17.97
CA GLY A 232 9.42 -0.54 -18.81
C GLY A 232 10.58 -0.42 -19.78
N GLN A 233 10.52 -1.26 -20.82
CA GLN A 233 11.43 -1.34 -21.98
C GLN A 233 10.62 -1.36 -23.27
N ASN A 234 11.24 -1.15 -24.44
CA ASN A 234 10.52 -1.11 -25.72
C ASN A 234 9.68 -2.38 -25.97
N VAL A 235 10.15 -3.53 -25.51
CA VAL A 235 9.45 -4.82 -25.66
C VAL A 235 8.27 -5.01 -24.71
N PHE A 236 8.29 -4.35 -23.54
CA PHE A 236 7.23 -4.42 -22.53
C PHE A 236 7.24 -3.14 -21.66
N TYR A 237 6.21 -2.30 -21.80
CA TYR A 237 6.09 -1.04 -21.05
C TYR A 237 4.63 -0.66 -20.76
N ILE A 238 4.45 0.26 -19.80
CA ILE A 238 3.16 0.80 -19.39
C ILE A 238 3.14 2.31 -19.64
N GLN A 239 2.09 2.79 -20.31
CA GLN A 239 1.87 4.18 -20.70
C GLN A 239 0.64 4.77 -19.98
N LEU A 240 0.77 6.00 -19.47
CA LEU A 240 -0.33 6.88 -19.15
C LEU A 240 -0.73 7.65 -20.42
N ASN A 241 -1.98 7.52 -20.86
CA ASN A 241 -2.47 8.24 -22.01
C ASN A 241 -2.89 9.67 -21.65
N SER A 242 -2.95 10.54 -22.65
CA SER A 242 -3.43 11.93 -22.48
C SER A 242 -4.81 12.04 -21.81
N ASP A 243 -5.71 11.08 -22.07
CA ASP A 243 -7.05 10.99 -21.46
C ASP A 243 -7.07 10.33 -20.08
N LYS A 244 -5.90 10.00 -19.51
CA LYS A 244 -5.70 9.34 -18.20
C LYS A 244 -6.11 7.86 -18.16
N THR A 245 -6.37 7.23 -19.29
CA THR A 245 -6.40 5.76 -19.36
C THR A 245 -4.98 5.19 -19.31
N ILE A 246 -4.84 3.92 -18.90
CA ILE A 246 -3.56 3.21 -18.84
C ILE A 246 -3.49 2.21 -19.99
N THR A 247 -2.37 2.16 -20.70
CA THR A 247 -2.13 1.16 -21.75
C THR A 247 -0.86 0.38 -21.47
N ALA A 248 -0.95 -0.94 -21.55
CA ALA A 248 0.22 -1.81 -21.52
C ALA A 248 0.53 -2.29 -22.94
N PHE A 249 1.82 -2.33 -23.29
CA PHE A 249 2.33 -2.81 -24.57
C PHE A 249 3.29 -3.96 -24.32
N ALA A 250 3.14 -5.07 -25.04
CA ALA A 250 4.06 -6.22 -24.94
C ALA A 250 4.07 -7.00 -26.26
N ASP A 251 5.24 -7.29 -26.83
CA ASP A 251 5.38 -8.07 -28.10
C ASP A 251 4.42 -7.62 -29.24
N GLY A 252 4.28 -6.30 -29.42
CA GLY A 252 3.38 -5.72 -30.43
C GLY A 252 1.88 -5.80 -30.10
N TYR A 253 1.49 -6.42 -28.99
CA TYR A 253 0.17 -6.29 -28.40
C TYR A 253 0.04 -4.98 -27.64
N SER A 254 -1.16 -4.43 -27.61
CA SER A 254 -1.52 -3.27 -26.78
C SER A 254 -2.91 -3.47 -26.21
N ILE A 255 -3.06 -3.30 -24.89
CA ILE A 255 -4.35 -3.36 -24.18
C ILE A 255 -4.48 -2.12 -23.29
N SER A 256 -5.68 -1.55 -23.24
CA SER A 256 -5.93 -0.29 -22.52
C SER A 256 -7.09 -0.43 -21.54
N SER A 257 -7.00 0.27 -20.42
CA SER A 257 -8.14 0.46 -19.53
C SER A 257 -9.27 1.19 -20.25
N SER A 258 -10.51 0.81 -19.95
CA SER A 258 -11.70 1.44 -20.54
C SER A 258 -12.07 2.78 -19.89
N ASN A 259 -11.63 3.00 -18.65
CA ASN A 259 -11.90 4.19 -17.88
C ASN A 259 -10.58 4.88 -17.50
N PRO A 260 -10.59 6.23 -17.40
CA PRO A 260 -9.44 6.97 -16.87
C PRO A 260 -9.26 6.67 -15.38
N VAL A 261 -8.01 6.74 -14.92
CA VAL A 261 -7.67 6.70 -13.50
C VAL A 261 -7.69 8.12 -12.90
N ASN A 262 -7.97 8.20 -11.60
CA ASN A 262 -8.02 9.48 -10.90
C ASN A 262 -6.62 10.10 -10.77
N THR A 263 -6.53 11.42 -10.89
CA THR A 263 -5.29 12.17 -10.57
C THR A 263 -5.28 12.55 -9.09
N GLY A 264 -4.11 12.79 -8.53
CA GLY A 264 -3.92 13.12 -7.11
C GLY A 264 -4.18 11.96 -6.14
N ILE A 265 -4.57 10.78 -6.63
CA ILE A 265 -4.87 9.59 -5.83
C ILE A 265 -3.91 8.45 -6.21
N TRP A 266 -3.36 7.77 -5.20
CA TRP A 266 -2.55 6.58 -5.38
C TRP A 266 -3.35 5.48 -6.08
N THR A 267 -2.79 4.97 -7.18
CA THR A 267 -3.36 3.91 -8.01
C THR A 267 -2.27 2.87 -8.29
N HIS A 268 -2.56 1.61 -8.01
CA HIS A 268 -1.66 0.52 -8.36
C HIS A 268 -1.90 0.05 -9.79
N ILE A 269 -0.84 -0.16 -10.54
CA ILE A 269 -0.90 -0.64 -11.91
C ILE A 269 -0.03 -1.89 -12.03
N SER A 270 -0.56 -2.93 -12.69
CA SER A 270 0.25 -4.07 -13.09
C SER A 270 -0.12 -4.62 -14.46
N ALA A 271 0.86 -5.14 -15.17
CA ALA A 271 0.66 -5.86 -16.41
C ALA A 271 1.37 -7.22 -16.36
N THR A 272 0.77 -8.25 -16.96
CA THR A 272 1.31 -9.62 -16.99
C THR A 272 1.25 -10.16 -18.41
N TYR A 273 2.30 -10.81 -18.88
CA TYR A 273 2.39 -11.40 -20.22
C TYR A 273 2.88 -12.85 -20.11
N SER A 274 2.18 -13.76 -20.79
CA SER A 274 2.61 -15.14 -21.03
C SER A 274 2.63 -15.44 -22.52
N CYS A 275 3.66 -16.14 -23.01
CA CYS A 275 3.72 -16.63 -24.40
C CYS A 275 3.18 -18.06 -24.59
N ASP A 276 2.53 -18.65 -23.57
CA ASP A 276 2.02 -20.03 -23.65
C ASP A 276 1.11 -20.22 -24.87
N CYS A 277 1.37 -21.27 -25.66
CA CYS A 277 0.66 -21.52 -26.91
C CYS A 277 -0.74 -22.14 -26.74
N VAL A 278 -1.10 -22.53 -25.51
CA VAL A 278 -2.39 -23.11 -25.16
C VAL A 278 -3.27 -22.06 -24.48
N ASP A 279 -2.75 -21.40 -23.43
CA ASP A 279 -3.52 -20.52 -22.55
C ASP A 279 -2.85 -19.16 -22.28
N GLY A 280 -1.93 -18.72 -23.15
CA GLY A 280 -1.20 -17.46 -22.99
C GLY A 280 -2.11 -16.23 -23.04
N GLU A 281 -1.93 -15.34 -22.07
CA GLU A 281 -2.69 -14.09 -21.95
C GLU A 281 -1.76 -12.90 -21.66
N PHE A 282 -2.14 -11.73 -22.19
CA PHE A 282 -1.61 -10.44 -21.81
C PHE A 282 -2.71 -9.67 -21.09
N LYS A 283 -2.44 -9.23 -19.86
CA LYS A 283 -3.43 -8.62 -18.96
C LYS A 283 -2.94 -7.32 -18.36
N LEU A 284 -3.86 -6.40 -18.14
CA LEU A 284 -3.67 -5.14 -17.43
C LEU A 284 -4.61 -5.10 -16.23
N TYR A 285 -4.05 -4.73 -15.08
CA TYR A 285 -4.75 -4.59 -13.83
C TYR A 285 -4.59 -3.18 -13.27
N ILE A 286 -5.66 -2.64 -12.70
CA ILE A 286 -5.68 -1.37 -11.96
C ILE A 286 -6.27 -1.65 -10.59
N ASN A 287 -5.56 -1.30 -9.51
CA ASN A 287 -5.92 -1.62 -8.13
C ASN A 287 -6.28 -3.11 -7.96
N GLY A 288 -5.48 -3.99 -8.57
CA GLY A 288 -5.67 -5.45 -8.56
C GLY A 288 -6.85 -5.97 -9.40
N LEU A 289 -7.71 -5.11 -9.95
CA LEU A 289 -8.80 -5.53 -10.83
C LEU A 289 -8.30 -5.68 -12.27
N GLU A 290 -8.57 -6.83 -12.91
CA GLU A 290 -8.30 -7.01 -14.35
C GLU A 290 -9.22 -6.07 -15.15
N VAL A 291 -8.63 -5.10 -15.85
CA VAL A 291 -9.39 -4.08 -16.62
C VAL A 291 -9.34 -4.30 -18.13
N ALA A 292 -8.36 -5.07 -18.61
CA ALA A 292 -8.22 -5.45 -20.01
C ALA A 292 -7.37 -6.71 -20.15
N SER A 293 -7.69 -7.53 -21.14
CA SER A 293 -6.91 -8.72 -21.49
C SER A 293 -7.06 -9.10 -22.96
N THR A 294 -6.06 -9.82 -23.47
CA THR A 294 -6.11 -10.47 -24.79
C THR A 294 -5.32 -11.77 -24.76
N THR A 295 -5.73 -12.74 -25.57
CA THR A 295 -4.93 -13.95 -25.81
C THR A 295 -3.68 -13.58 -26.60
N THR A 296 -2.53 -14.10 -26.20
CA THR A 296 -1.28 -14.00 -26.94
C THR A 296 -1.16 -15.19 -27.87
N ASN A 297 -0.56 -14.99 -29.04
CA ASN A 297 -0.14 -16.09 -29.89
C ASN A 297 1.27 -16.51 -29.47
N SER A 298 1.66 -17.76 -29.74
CA SER A 298 2.99 -18.27 -29.42
C SER A 298 4.11 -17.33 -29.92
N GLY A 299 4.95 -16.87 -29.00
CA GLY A 299 6.10 -16.00 -29.27
C GLY A 299 6.65 -15.42 -27.97
N VAL A 300 7.92 -15.67 -27.64
CA VAL A 300 8.56 -15.09 -26.45
C VAL A 300 8.64 -13.57 -26.57
N LEU A 301 8.72 -12.83 -25.46
CA LEU A 301 9.08 -11.41 -25.53
C LEU A 301 10.43 -11.29 -26.26
N PRO A 302 10.51 -10.54 -27.37
CA PRO A 302 11.75 -10.40 -28.12
C PRO A 302 12.94 -9.96 -27.27
N SER A 303 14.15 -10.31 -27.71
CA SER A 303 15.36 -9.73 -27.14
C SER A 303 15.37 -8.22 -27.36
N ASP A 304 15.57 -7.46 -26.29
CA ASP A 304 15.55 -6.01 -26.31
C ASP A 304 16.84 -5.48 -25.67
N THR A 305 17.48 -4.53 -26.35
CA THR A 305 18.71 -3.89 -25.87
C THR A 305 18.46 -2.48 -25.35
N SER A 306 17.20 -2.05 -25.30
CA SER A 306 16.85 -0.76 -24.72
C SER A 306 16.95 -0.79 -23.20
N ASN A 307 17.36 0.34 -22.63
CA ASN A 307 17.45 0.49 -21.20
C ASN A 307 16.07 0.34 -20.55
N PHE A 308 16.04 -0.24 -19.37
CA PHE A 308 14.84 -0.23 -18.54
C PHE A 308 14.70 1.16 -17.92
N THR A 309 13.54 1.79 -18.09
CA THR A 309 13.30 3.16 -17.65
C THR A 309 12.09 3.26 -16.73
N LEU A 310 12.20 4.16 -15.76
CA LEU A 310 11.10 4.64 -14.94
C LEU A 310 10.89 6.11 -15.33
N GLY A 311 9.68 6.48 -15.70
CA GLY A 311 9.29 7.85 -15.95
C GLY A 311 9.65 8.43 -17.33
N LYS A 312 10.10 7.63 -18.30
CA LYS A 312 10.29 8.08 -19.69
C LYS A 312 10.26 6.96 -20.72
N THR A 313 10.19 7.35 -22.01
CA THR A 313 10.37 6.40 -23.12
C THR A 313 11.77 5.75 -23.08
N PRO A 314 11.87 4.42 -23.21
CA PRO A 314 13.14 3.73 -23.33
C PRO A 314 14.00 4.30 -24.47
N ASP A 315 15.25 4.64 -24.17
CA ASP A 315 16.26 5.24 -25.07
C ASP A 315 15.89 6.52 -25.83
N ILE A 316 14.71 7.11 -25.57
CA ILE A 316 14.25 8.33 -26.24
C ILE A 316 13.88 9.35 -25.16
N ASN A 317 14.41 10.57 -25.28
CA ASN A 317 14.13 11.68 -24.36
C ASN A 317 12.75 12.30 -24.67
N SER A 318 11.67 11.56 -24.38
CA SER A 318 10.29 11.98 -24.62
C SER A 318 9.29 11.23 -23.73
N LYS A 319 8.07 11.78 -23.64
CA LYS A 319 6.93 11.21 -22.88
C LYS A 319 7.28 10.97 -21.41
N TYR A 320 7.86 11.98 -20.78
CA TYR A 320 8.23 11.91 -19.37
C TYR A 320 6.98 11.86 -18.49
N TYR A 321 7.03 11.05 -17.44
CA TYR A 321 5.95 10.89 -16.48
C TYR A 321 5.90 12.09 -15.54
N LYS A 322 4.68 12.56 -15.22
CA LYS A 322 4.45 13.58 -14.20
C LYS A 322 3.61 13.02 -13.05
N GLY A 323 4.22 12.88 -11.89
CA GLY A 323 3.57 12.33 -10.69
C GLY A 323 4.54 11.55 -9.80
N TYR A 324 4.00 10.95 -8.76
CA TYR A 324 4.77 10.14 -7.81
C TYR A 324 4.73 8.66 -8.20
N MET A 325 5.77 7.92 -7.87
CA MET A 325 5.89 6.46 -8.06
C MET A 325 6.37 5.80 -6.77
N ASP A 326 5.99 4.54 -6.56
CA ASP A 326 6.41 3.71 -5.43
C ASP A 326 6.34 2.20 -5.79
N GLU A 327 7.05 1.35 -5.04
CA GLU A 327 7.00 -0.13 -5.09
C GLU A 327 7.08 -0.74 -6.50
N VAL A 328 8.12 -0.40 -7.27
CA VAL A 328 8.31 -0.96 -8.62
C VAL A 328 8.88 -2.38 -8.52
N ARG A 329 8.20 -3.34 -9.13
CA ARG A 329 8.60 -4.75 -9.16
C ARG A 329 8.51 -5.33 -10.55
N VAL A 330 9.52 -6.11 -10.94
CA VAL A 330 9.58 -6.82 -12.23
C VAL A 330 9.82 -8.31 -11.98
N PHE A 331 8.99 -9.15 -12.59
CA PHE A 331 9.08 -10.60 -12.48
C PHE A 331 9.29 -11.23 -13.86
N ASN A 332 10.06 -12.31 -13.94
CA ASN A 332 10.18 -13.17 -15.13
C ASN A 332 9.16 -14.33 -15.14
N LYS A 333 7.99 -14.08 -14.56
CA LYS A 333 6.85 -15.00 -14.42
C LYS A 333 5.56 -14.24 -14.68
N THR A 334 4.57 -14.92 -15.24
CA THR A 334 3.20 -14.42 -15.29
C THR A 334 2.59 -14.55 -13.89
N LEU A 335 2.38 -13.43 -13.21
CA LEU A 335 1.75 -13.45 -11.89
C LEU A 335 0.26 -13.79 -12.01
N SER A 336 -0.23 -14.64 -11.12
CA SER A 336 -1.67 -14.89 -11.00
C SER A 336 -2.37 -13.72 -10.30
N THR A 337 -3.68 -13.59 -10.50
CA THR A 337 -4.49 -12.59 -9.80
C THR A 337 -4.36 -12.70 -8.28
N ASN A 338 -4.27 -13.92 -7.72
CA ASN A 338 -4.08 -14.11 -6.29
C ASN A 338 -2.70 -13.68 -5.80
N GLU A 339 -1.64 -13.94 -6.57
CA GLU A 339 -0.30 -13.43 -6.23
C GLU A 339 -0.29 -11.90 -6.25
N ILE A 340 -0.87 -11.27 -7.27
CA ILE A 340 -1.00 -9.81 -7.35
C ILE A 340 -1.77 -9.29 -6.14
N HIS A 341 -2.98 -9.82 -5.86
CA HIS A 341 -3.84 -9.34 -4.79
C HIS A 341 -3.15 -9.37 -3.43
N LYS A 342 -2.34 -10.39 -3.17
CA LYS A 342 -1.59 -10.54 -1.92
C LYS A 342 -0.37 -9.60 -1.82
N MET A 343 0.04 -8.94 -2.90
CA MET A 343 1.23 -8.09 -2.94
C MET A 343 0.94 -6.59 -3.13
N VAL A 344 -0.25 -6.19 -3.60
CA VAL A 344 -0.54 -4.77 -3.93
C VAL A 344 -0.39 -3.83 -2.72
N HIS A 345 -0.97 -4.21 -1.58
CA HIS A 345 -1.12 -3.33 -0.40
C HIS A 345 -0.14 -3.65 0.73
N GLN A 346 1.03 -4.20 0.39
CA GLN A 346 2.13 -4.41 1.32
C GLN A 346 3.46 -4.57 0.58
N GLU A 347 4.55 -4.38 1.31
CA GLU A 347 5.90 -4.70 0.87
C GLU A 347 6.13 -6.21 0.94
N ILE A 348 7.16 -6.70 0.24
CA ILE A 348 7.52 -8.12 0.22
C ILE A 348 8.94 -8.37 0.74
N GLU A 349 9.17 -9.55 1.29
CA GLU A 349 10.47 -9.99 1.81
C GLU A 349 10.84 -11.40 1.33
N ASN A 350 12.15 -11.67 1.30
CA ASN A 350 12.69 -12.98 0.95
C ASN A 350 12.68 -13.92 2.15
N ASN A 351 11.73 -14.85 2.17
CA ASN A 351 11.64 -15.89 3.19
C ASN A 351 12.23 -17.20 2.66
N SER A 352 13.55 -17.35 2.77
CA SER A 352 14.27 -18.56 2.35
C SER A 352 14.03 -18.97 0.88
N GLY A 353 14.00 -18.00 -0.02
CA GLY A 353 13.77 -18.20 -1.45
C GLY A 353 12.31 -18.11 -1.88
N ILE A 354 11.38 -17.82 -0.97
CA ILE A 354 9.95 -17.64 -1.23
C ILE A 354 9.54 -16.19 -0.94
N VAL A 355 8.70 -15.61 -1.78
CA VAL A 355 8.13 -14.28 -1.55
C VAL A 355 7.13 -14.32 -0.39
N ARG A 356 7.28 -13.43 0.57
CA ARG A 356 6.40 -13.29 1.74
C ARG A 356 5.96 -11.84 1.91
N GLY A 357 4.73 -11.63 2.38
CA GLY A 357 4.26 -10.29 2.77
C GLY A 357 4.91 -9.80 4.06
N SER A 358 5.18 -8.50 4.14
CA SER A 358 5.74 -7.83 5.33
C SER A 358 4.68 -7.48 6.38
N VAL A 359 3.46 -7.13 5.94
CA VAL A 359 2.33 -6.77 6.82
C VAL A 359 1.55 -8.02 7.20
N ILE A 360 1.18 -8.82 6.21
CA ILE A 360 0.61 -10.16 6.39
C ILE A 360 1.77 -11.14 6.26
N PRO A 361 2.26 -11.74 7.36
CA PRO A 361 3.46 -12.55 7.35
C PRO A 361 3.19 -13.96 6.83
N LEU A 362 2.60 -14.08 5.65
CA LEU A 362 2.32 -15.33 4.94
C LEU A 362 3.00 -15.33 3.57
N ASN A 363 3.37 -16.52 3.11
CA ASN A 363 3.97 -16.67 1.77
C ASN A 363 2.92 -16.32 0.71
N ILE A 364 3.36 -15.61 -0.32
CA ILE A 364 2.52 -15.29 -1.48
C ILE A 364 2.34 -16.56 -2.31
N THR A 365 1.09 -16.87 -2.68
CA THR A 365 0.73 -18.10 -3.41
C THR A 365 -0.26 -17.80 -4.52
N ASP A 366 -0.26 -18.65 -5.54
CA ASP A 366 -1.17 -18.63 -6.68
C ASP A 366 -2.54 -19.28 -6.41
N PHE A 367 -2.94 -19.38 -5.14
CA PHE A 367 -4.10 -20.14 -4.67
C PHE A 367 -5.26 -20.18 -5.67
N VAL A 368 -5.61 -21.37 -6.14
CA VAL A 368 -6.85 -21.66 -6.87
C VAL A 368 -7.74 -22.54 -6.01
N ASP A 369 -7.15 -23.60 -5.46
CA ASP A 369 -7.74 -24.48 -4.46
C ASP A 369 -6.63 -25.03 -3.53
N ALA A 370 -7.02 -25.61 -2.40
CA ALA A 370 -6.08 -26.10 -1.39
C ALA A 370 -5.16 -27.24 -1.88
N SER A 371 -5.47 -27.90 -2.99
CA SER A 371 -4.70 -29.02 -3.55
C SER A 371 -3.69 -28.62 -4.62
N THR A 372 -3.82 -27.42 -5.19
CA THR A 372 -2.99 -26.92 -6.31
C THR A 372 -2.10 -25.72 -5.94
N ILE A 373 -2.15 -25.25 -4.69
CA ILE A 373 -1.41 -24.09 -4.21
C ILE A 373 0.11 -24.20 -4.40
N THR A 374 0.69 -23.20 -5.06
CA THR A 374 2.13 -23.07 -5.30
C THR A 374 2.64 -21.72 -4.76
N PRO A 375 3.67 -21.73 -3.88
CA PRO A 375 4.31 -20.50 -3.44
C PRO A 375 5.10 -19.80 -4.55
N LEU A 376 5.07 -18.46 -4.54
CA LEU A 376 5.85 -17.63 -5.46
C LEU A 376 7.34 -17.64 -5.05
N ASN A 377 8.20 -18.15 -5.93
CA ASN A 377 9.65 -18.15 -5.69
C ASN A 377 10.24 -16.75 -5.82
N TRP A 378 11.11 -16.38 -4.88
CA TRP A 378 11.86 -15.11 -4.90
C TRP A 378 12.75 -14.98 -6.13
N SER A 379 13.27 -16.09 -6.64
CA SER A 379 14.10 -16.10 -7.86
C SER A 379 13.38 -15.58 -9.11
N ASN A 380 12.05 -15.48 -9.07
CA ASN A 380 11.28 -14.92 -10.17
C ASN A 380 11.20 -13.39 -10.11
N LEU A 381 11.47 -12.76 -8.96
CA LEU A 381 11.56 -11.32 -8.81
C LEU A 381 12.94 -10.88 -9.29
N ILE A 382 12.97 -10.15 -10.40
CA ILE A 382 14.20 -9.71 -11.08
C ILE A 382 14.59 -8.29 -10.70
N ARG A 383 13.62 -7.44 -10.40
CA ARG A 383 13.84 -6.10 -9.84
C ARG A 383 12.87 -5.82 -8.72
N TYR A 384 13.38 -5.23 -7.66
CA TYR A 384 12.56 -4.65 -6.60
C TYR A 384 13.10 -3.29 -6.19
N TYR A 385 12.60 -2.26 -6.87
CA TYR A 385 12.85 -0.87 -6.53
C TYR A 385 11.73 -0.37 -5.64
N LYS A 386 12.01 -0.47 -4.35
CA LYS A 386 11.10 -0.04 -3.31
C LYS A 386 10.97 1.48 -3.20
N LEU A 387 11.99 2.20 -3.65
CA LEU A 387 12.10 3.66 -3.53
C LEU A 387 12.26 4.16 -2.08
N ASP A 388 12.68 3.28 -1.17
CA ASP A 388 13.00 3.59 0.24
C ASP A 388 14.49 3.92 0.47
N ARG A 389 15.36 3.40 -0.41
CA ARG A 389 16.80 3.45 -0.21
C ARG A 389 17.54 3.96 -1.44
N TYR A 390 18.39 4.95 -1.20
CA TYR A 390 19.15 5.67 -2.22
C TYR A 390 20.61 5.76 -1.79
N ASN A 391 21.50 5.64 -2.77
CA ASN A 391 22.92 5.85 -2.60
C ASN A 391 23.44 6.75 -3.71
N GLY A 392 23.55 8.04 -3.42
CA GLY A 392 23.64 9.08 -4.44
C GLY A 392 22.41 9.03 -5.35
N ASN A 393 22.63 9.09 -6.65
CA ASN A 393 21.55 9.00 -7.63
C ASN A 393 21.16 7.56 -8.00
N ILE A 394 21.43 6.55 -7.17
CA ILE A 394 21.11 5.15 -7.46
C ILE A 394 20.01 4.65 -6.51
N ILE A 395 18.98 4.04 -7.09
CA ILE A 395 17.92 3.31 -6.36
C ILE A 395 18.40 1.88 -6.08
N ASP A 396 18.31 1.43 -4.83
CA ASP A 396 18.69 0.07 -4.41
C ASP A 396 17.76 -1.01 -5.00
N ASP A 397 18.32 -2.05 -5.64
CA ASP A 397 17.59 -3.25 -6.06
C ASP A 397 17.57 -4.31 -4.94
N LEU A 398 16.45 -4.37 -4.23
CA LEU A 398 16.26 -5.28 -3.09
C LEU A 398 16.16 -6.77 -3.47
N THR A 399 16.28 -7.12 -4.75
CA THR A 399 16.50 -8.54 -5.12
C THR A 399 17.90 -9.02 -4.73
N THR A 400 18.84 -8.09 -4.53
CA THR A 400 20.20 -8.38 -4.08
C THR A 400 20.38 -8.01 -2.60
N PRO A 401 21.27 -8.71 -1.84
CA PRO A 401 21.45 -8.40 -0.42
C PRO A 401 22.27 -7.14 -0.12
N SER A 402 23.09 -6.70 -1.08
CA SER A 402 24.03 -5.59 -0.91
C SER A 402 23.45 -4.33 -1.51
N ILE A 403 23.64 -3.19 -0.83
CA ILE A 403 23.24 -1.89 -1.35
C ILE A 403 23.97 -1.62 -2.66
N ASP A 404 23.21 -1.24 -3.69
CA ASP A 404 23.76 -0.86 -4.98
C ASP A 404 24.54 0.45 -4.90
N ILE A 405 25.77 0.44 -5.44
CA ILE A 405 26.66 1.62 -5.46
C ILE A 405 27.10 2.01 -6.88
N SER A 406 26.77 1.19 -7.89
CA SER A 406 27.16 1.44 -9.29
C SER A 406 26.26 0.73 -10.29
N SER A 407 25.72 -0.43 -9.91
CA SER A 407 24.56 -1.11 -10.50
C SER A 407 23.24 -0.47 -10.03
N GLY A 408 22.12 -0.88 -10.62
CA GLY A 408 20.80 -0.35 -10.27
C GLY A 408 20.31 0.77 -11.19
N ALA A 409 19.11 1.26 -10.91
CA ALA A 409 18.49 2.34 -11.67
C ALA A 409 19.04 3.69 -11.20
N ARG A 410 19.71 4.41 -12.11
CA ARG A 410 20.19 5.78 -11.88
C ARG A 410 19.10 6.79 -12.13
N ILE A 411 18.94 7.72 -11.20
CA ILE A 411 18.04 8.87 -11.24
C ILE A 411 18.75 10.01 -11.97
N TYR A 412 17.96 10.74 -12.75
CA TYR A 412 18.37 11.93 -13.47
C TYR A 412 17.33 13.02 -13.21
N ASN A 413 17.78 14.22 -12.84
CA ASN A 413 17.03 15.46 -12.65
C ASN A 413 15.98 15.49 -11.52
N SER A 414 15.48 14.35 -11.07
CA SER A 414 14.49 14.32 -9.99
C SER A 414 15.06 14.86 -8.68
N LYS A 415 14.32 15.80 -8.07
CA LYS A 415 14.67 16.50 -6.82
C LYS A 415 13.82 16.12 -5.64
N ILE A 416 12.55 15.78 -5.90
CA ILE A 416 11.56 15.58 -4.85
C ILE A 416 11.49 14.09 -4.49
N ILE A 417 12.01 13.79 -3.30
CA ILE A 417 11.85 12.52 -2.59
C ILE A 417 11.10 12.84 -1.30
N ASP A 418 9.96 12.19 -1.09
CA ASP A 418 9.06 12.49 0.03
C ASP A 418 8.63 11.19 0.73
N VAL A 419 8.02 11.32 1.91
CA VAL A 419 7.62 10.20 2.76
C VAL A 419 6.55 9.37 2.05
N GLN A 420 6.75 8.05 2.09
CA GLN A 420 5.82 7.08 1.51
C GLN A 420 4.39 7.33 2.00
N SER A 421 3.48 7.47 1.05
CA SER A 421 2.05 7.62 1.29
C SER A 421 1.20 6.70 0.42
N ALA A 422 1.80 5.74 -0.30
CA ALA A 422 1.06 4.67 -0.96
C ALA A 422 0.34 3.80 0.12
N PRO A 423 -0.84 3.23 -0.17
CA PRO A 423 -1.62 2.49 0.83
C PRO A 423 -1.04 1.09 1.09
N LEU A 424 0.05 1.00 1.86
CA LEU A 424 0.84 -0.20 2.14
C LEU A 424 0.90 -0.56 3.64
N PRO A 425 -0.23 -0.73 4.37
CA PRO A 425 -1.60 -0.94 3.90
C PRO A 425 -2.50 0.31 4.06
N TYR A 426 -3.79 0.19 3.71
CA TYR A 426 -4.79 1.21 4.09
C TYR A 426 -4.94 1.23 5.62
N THR A 427 -4.52 2.33 6.24
CA THR A 427 -4.44 2.42 7.70
C THR A 427 -5.26 3.57 8.25
N THR A 428 -6.08 3.30 9.26
CA THR A 428 -6.88 4.33 9.91
C THR A 428 -6.08 5.06 10.98
N VAL A 429 -6.38 6.34 11.19
CA VAL A 429 -5.84 7.05 12.36
C VAL A 429 -6.44 6.46 13.63
N ALA A 430 -5.70 6.48 14.75
CA ALA A 430 -6.19 5.91 16.01
C ALA A 430 -7.48 6.57 16.54
N SER A 431 -7.73 7.84 16.17
CA SER A 431 -8.94 8.59 16.50
C SER A 431 -10.09 8.40 15.51
N ALA A 432 -9.96 7.50 14.53
CA ALA A 432 -10.97 7.29 13.50
C ALA A 432 -12.31 6.94 14.15
N SER A 433 -13.38 7.57 13.67
CA SER A 433 -14.73 7.36 14.19
C SER A 433 -15.80 7.48 13.09
N GLY A 434 -16.82 6.63 13.16
CA GLY A 434 -18.00 6.70 12.29
C GLY A 434 -17.73 6.14 10.89
N ASN A 435 -18.20 6.85 9.86
CA ASN A 435 -18.30 6.30 8.51
C ASN A 435 -16.92 5.92 7.90
N TRP A 436 -16.81 4.70 7.38
CA TRP A 436 -15.66 4.19 6.64
C TRP A 436 -15.18 5.12 5.52
N SER A 437 -16.11 5.69 4.75
CA SER A 437 -15.83 6.51 3.58
C SER A 437 -15.47 7.96 3.90
N ASN A 438 -15.18 8.29 5.17
CA ASN A 438 -14.71 9.61 5.55
C ASN A 438 -13.18 9.70 5.43
N PRO A 439 -12.62 10.58 4.56
CA PRO A 439 -11.18 10.69 4.36
C PRO A 439 -10.40 10.97 5.64
N SER A 440 -10.98 11.74 6.58
CA SER A 440 -10.30 12.11 7.83
C SER A 440 -10.06 10.94 8.78
N ASN A 441 -10.66 9.77 8.52
CA ASN A 441 -10.44 8.56 9.30
C ASN A 441 -9.17 7.79 8.87
N TRP A 442 -8.52 8.18 7.77
CA TRP A 442 -7.40 7.48 7.17
C TRP A 442 -6.12 8.30 7.24
N GLU A 443 -4.98 7.64 7.48
CA GLU A 443 -3.68 8.33 7.65
C GLU A 443 -3.33 9.22 6.44
N HIS A 444 -3.65 8.78 5.22
CA HIS A 444 -3.47 9.57 3.99
C HIS A 444 -4.75 9.69 3.16
N GLY A 445 -5.90 9.89 3.81
CA GLY A 445 -7.21 9.93 3.13
C GLY A 445 -7.38 10.98 2.04
N SER A 446 -6.52 12.00 1.97
CA SER A 446 -6.51 13.01 0.88
C SER A 446 -5.96 12.47 -0.45
N VAL A 447 -5.14 11.42 -0.41
CA VAL A 447 -4.46 10.84 -1.58
C VAL A 447 -4.78 9.35 -1.78
N TRP A 448 -5.73 8.82 -1.00
CA TRP A 448 -6.21 7.44 -1.08
C TRP A 448 -7.63 7.37 -1.63
N ASP A 449 -7.94 6.32 -2.40
CA ASP A 449 -9.32 6.08 -2.84
C ASP A 449 -10.14 5.44 -1.70
N ILE A 450 -10.68 6.29 -0.83
CA ILE A 450 -11.50 5.90 0.33
C ILE A 450 -13.00 6.04 0.10
N HIS A 451 -13.41 6.64 -1.04
CA HIS A 451 -14.81 6.95 -1.36
C HIS A 451 -15.52 5.78 -2.05
N SER A 452 -14.76 4.83 -2.58
CA SER A 452 -15.26 3.62 -3.22
C SER A 452 -15.28 2.43 -2.24
N THR A 453 -15.93 1.34 -2.65
CA THR A 453 -15.71 0.04 -2.01
C THR A 453 -14.23 -0.29 -2.17
N PRO A 454 -13.53 -0.70 -1.10
CA PRO A 454 -12.11 -1.02 -1.20
C PRO A 454 -11.89 -2.10 -2.28
N PRO A 455 -10.78 -2.04 -3.02
CA PRO A 455 -10.48 -3.05 -4.02
C PRO A 455 -10.32 -4.42 -3.34
N ASN A 456 -10.64 -5.50 -4.06
CA ASN A 456 -10.56 -6.86 -3.49
C ASN A 456 -9.15 -7.21 -2.97
N CYS A 457 -8.11 -6.61 -3.54
CA CYS A 457 -6.72 -6.74 -3.10
C CYS A 457 -6.35 -5.91 -1.87
N ALA A 458 -7.29 -5.15 -1.29
CA ALA A 458 -7.02 -4.30 -0.13
C ALA A 458 -6.55 -5.13 1.07
N ILE A 459 -5.51 -4.61 1.72
CA ILE A 459 -5.17 -4.92 3.11
C ILE A 459 -5.59 -3.70 3.92
N VAL A 460 -6.40 -3.89 4.96
CA VAL A 460 -6.91 -2.82 5.79
C VAL A 460 -6.51 -3.01 7.24
N HIS A 461 -5.92 -1.98 7.84
CA HIS A 461 -5.54 -1.91 9.25
C HIS A 461 -6.37 -0.86 9.99
N ILE A 462 -7.28 -1.31 10.85
CA ILE A 462 -8.19 -0.48 11.63
C ILE A 462 -7.64 -0.29 13.04
N LYS A 463 -7.28 0.95 13.38
CA LYS A 463 -6.82 1.40 14.69
C LYS A 463 -7.90 2.09 15.53
N GLY A 464 -8.99 2.55 14.90
CA GLY A 464 -10.10 3.28 15.52
C GLY A 464 -11.45 2.56 15.41
N ASN A 465 -12.56 3.30 15.43
CA ASN A 465 -13.92 2.76 15.37
C ASN A 465 -14.61 3.15 14.07
N LEU A 466 -14.86 2.20 13.18
CA LEU A 466 -15.50 2.46 11.88
C LEU A 466 -16.85 1.78 11.76
N GLU A 467 -17.70 2.37 10.92
CA GLU A 467 -19.00 1.87 10.55
C GLU A 467 -19.10 1.82 9.02
N THR A 468 -19.63 0.72 8.50
CA THR A 468 -20.00 0.58 7.08
C THR A 468 -21.41 0.03 6.97
N SER A 469 -22.10 0.37 5.88
CA SER A 469 -23.40 -0.21 5.51
C SER A 469 -23.37 -0.78 4.09
N SER A 470 -22.17 -1.07 3.58
CA SER A 470 -21.94 -1.61 2.24
C SER A 470 -21.20 -2.92 2.34
N SER A 471 -21.53 -3.85 1.46
CA SER A 471 -20.75 -5.07 1.31
C SER A 471 -19.36 -4.74 0.78
N MET A 472 -18.34 -5.37 1.34
CA MET A 472 -16.94 -5.10 1.04
C MET A 472 -16.13 -6.40 1.04
N SER A 473 -15.06 -6.41 0.24
CA SER A 473 -14.11 -7.52 0.17
C SER A 473 -12.69 -7.00 0.35
N SER A 474 -11.86 -7.80 0.99
CA SER A 474 -10.44 -7.52 1.21
C SER A 474 -9.66 -8.84 1.23
N VAL A 475 -8.37 -8.81 0.89
CA VAL A 475 -7.46 -9.94 1.15
C VAL A 475 -7.05 -9.97 2.60
N GLY A 476 -6.88 -8.81 3.22
CA GLY A 476 -6.41 -8.69 4.59
C GLY A 476 -7.23 -7.73 5.42
N LEU A 477 -7.59 -8.15 6.63
CA LEU A 477 -8.23 -7.30 7.62
C LEU A 477 -7.54 -7.44 8.98
N ILE A 478 -7.05 -6.32 9.52
CA ILE A 478 -6.34 -6.23 10.80
C ILE A 478 -7.08 -5.23 11.68
N LEU A 479 -7.55 -5.67 12.85
CA LEU A 479 -8.21 -4.81 13.85
C LEU A 479 -7.39 -4.81 15.14
N ASP A 480 -6.93 -3.63 15.55
CA ASP A 480 -6.17 -3.45 16.78
C ASP A 480 -7.04 -3.58 18.03
N SER A 481 -6.41 -3.84 19.17
CA SER A 481 -7.12 -3.84 20.45
C SER A 481 -7.78 -2.49 20.73
N GLY A 482 -9.08 -2.51 21.06
CA GLY A 482 -9.87 -1.31 21.30
C GLY A 482 -10.49 -0.68 20.03
N SER A 483 -10.16 -1.21 18.85
CA SER A 483 -10.83 -0.86 17.59
C SER A 483 -12.14 -1.63 17.41
N THR A 484 -13.08 -1.06 16.65
CA THR A 484 -14.35 -1.71 16.26
C THR A 484 -14.65 -1.46 14.79
N LEU A 485 -15.09 -2.50 14.07
CA LEU A 485 -15.73 -2.36 12.77
C LEU A 485 -17.19 -2.82 12.87
N THR A 486 -18.12 -1.88 12.79
CA THR A 486 -19.56 -2.17 12.75
C THR A 486 -20.05 -2.27 11.32
N VAL A 487 -20.65 -3.41 10.98
CA VAL A 487 -21.19 -3.73 9.65
C VAL A 487 -22.71 -3.71 9.75
N ASN A 488 -23.32 -2.74 9.06
CA ASN A 488 -24.75 -2.46 9.05
C ASN A 488 -25.42 -2.86 7.75
N GLY A 489 -26.75 -2.82 7.74
CA GLY A 489 -27.54 -2.86 6.50
C GLY A 489 -27.46 -4.20 5.77
N ASP A 490 -27.45 -5.30 6.54
CA ASP A 490 -27.44 -6.67 6.02
C ASP A 490 -26.29 -6.92 5.03
N SER A 491 -25.10 -6.38 5.34
CA SER A 491 -23.95 -6.35 4.44
C SER A 491 -22.95 -7.48 4.68
N GLY A 492 -22.28 -7.91 3.61
CA GLY A 492 -21.19 -8.89 3.68
C GLY A 492 -19.82 -8.25 3.86
N LEU A 493 -19.07 -8.69 4.86
CA LEU A 493 -17.65 -8.42 5.06
C LEU A 493 -16.86 -9.66 4.64
N THR A 494 -16.27 -9.62 3.45
CA THR A 494 -15.50 -10.75 2.90
C THR A 494 -14.01 -10.57 3.13
N ASN A 495 -13.37 -11.57 3.76
CA ASN A 495 -11.92 -11.64 3.92
C ASN A 495 -11.38 -12.88 3.20
N SER A 496 -10.55 -12.67 2.18
CA SER A 496 -10.13 -13.78 1.31
C SER A 496 -8.82 -14.46 1.67
N TRP A 497 -8.00 -13.89 2.56
CA TRP A 497 -6.69 -14.47 2.89
C TRP A 497 -6.29 -14.39 4.36
N TYR A 498 -6.37 -13.22 5.01
CA TYR A 498 -5.87 -13.09 6.38
C TYR A 498 -6.71 -12.17 7.27
N LEU A 499 -7.13 -12.67 8.43
CA LEU A 499 -7.85 -11.90 9.44
C LEU A 499 -7.07 -11.90 10.76
N LYS A 500 -6.65 -10.73 11.22
CA LYS A 500 -6.11 -10.50 12.56
C LYS A 500 -7.09 -9.66 13.35
N LEU A 501 -7.73 -10.28 14.35
CA LEU A 501 -8.83 -9.68 15.10
C LEU A 501 -8.43 -9.53 16.57
N ASP A 502 -7.80 -8.41 16.93
CA ASP A 502 -7.56 -8.04 18.33
C ASP A 502 -8.63 -7.06 18.86
N GLY A 503 -9.34 -6.38 17.97
CA GLY A 503 -10.51 -5.53 18.25
C GLY A 503 -11.86 -6.26 18.18
N LYS A 504 -12.94 -5.54 17.81
CA LYS A 504 -14.30 -6.07 17.67
C LYS A 504 -14.80 -5.95 16.23
N ILE A 505 -15.37 -7.01 15.67
CA ILE A 505 -16.28 -6.91 14.52
C ILE A 505 -17.71 -7.00 15.05
N ASP A 506 -18.55 -6.04 14.68
CA ASP A 506 -19.94 -5.96 15.12
C ASP A 506 -20.87 -6.12 13.93
N LEU A 507 -21.62 -7.24 13.88
CA LEU A 507 -22.51 -7.55 12.77
C LEU A 507 -23.96 -7.23 13.14
N GLU A 508 -24.45 -6.12 12.61
CA GLU A 508 -25.82 -5.66 12.81
C GLU A 508 -26.77 -6.30 11.79
N GLY A 509 -27.96 -6.69 12.25
CA GLY A 509 -28.97 -7.35 11.42
C GLY A 509 -28.47 -8.66 10.80
N GLU A 510 -28.72 -8.85 9.51
CA GLU A 510 -28.31 -10.04 8.76
C GLU A 510 -26.89 -9.93 8.18
N SER A 511 -26.10 -8.95 8.63
CA SER A 511 -24.71 -8.77 8.20
C SER A 511 -23.85 -10.00 8.51
N GLN A 512 -22.81 -10.20 7.69
CA GLN A 512 -22.05 -11.44 7.66
C GLN A 512 -20.55 -11.18 7.62
N LEU A 513 -19.78 -12.01 8.31
CA LEU A 513 -18.34 -12.17 8.04
C LEU A 513 -18.13 -13.42 7.20
N ILE A 514 -17.67 -13.24 5.96
CA ILE A 514 -17.43 -14.31 5.00
C ILE A 514 -15.93 -14.55 4.88
N GLN A 515 -15.47 -15.74 5.22
CA GLN A 515 -14.08 -16.16 5.08
C GLN A 515 -13.99 -17.21 3.97
N THR A 516 -13.22 -16.92 2.92
CA THR A 516 -13.03 -17.86 1.80
C THR A 516 -12.12 -19.03 2.20
N GLU A 517 -11.93 -19.99 1.30
CA GLU A 517 -11.12 -21.19 1.57
C GLU A 517 -9.66 -20.90 1.91
N ASP A 518 -9.04 -19.88 1.30
CA ASP A 518 -7.66 -19.45 1.59
C ASP A 518 -7.57 -18.52 2.82
N SER A 519 -8.71 -18.14 3.40
CA SER A 519 -8.79 -17.19 4.51
C SER A 519 -8.39 -17.85 5.82
N THR A 520 -7.35 -17.31 6.47
CA THR A 520 -6.88 -17.73 7.79
C THR A 520 -7.17 -16.66 8.84
N LEU A 521 -7.85 -17.05 9.92
CA LEU A 521 -7.90 -16.27 11.16
C LEU A 521 -6.61 -16.49 11.95
N ASP A 522 -5.88 -15.42 12.30
CA ASP A 522 -4.68 -15.52 13.13
C ASP A 522 -5.03 -16.15 14.49
N PRO A 523 -4.41 -17.29 14.88
CA PRO A 523 -4.65 -17.94 16.17
C PRO A 523 -4.40 -17.04 17.38
N THR A 524 -3.57 -16.01 17.25
CA THR A 524 -3.24 -15.05 18.30
C THR A 524 -4.27 -13.93 18.48
N SER A 525 -5.25 -13.84 17.56
CA SER A 525 -6.36 -12.88 17.63
C SER A 525 -7.05 -12.92 19.00
N ALA A 526 -7.01 -11.79 19.71
CA ALA A 526 -7.54 -11.62 21.07
C ALA A 526 -8.97 -11.09 21.15
N GLY A 527 -9.46 -10.57 20.03
CA GLY A 527 -10.71 -9.85 19.88
C GLY A 527 -11.94 -10.74 19.74
N THR A 528 -13.05 -10.11 19.37
CA THR A 528 -14.35 -10.76 19.25
C THR A 528 -15.10 -10.37 17.99
N LEU A 529 -15.99 -11.25 17.57
CA LEU A 529 -17.10 -10.95 16.68
C LEU A 529 -18.39 -11.01 17.49
N GLU A 530 -19.23 -10.01 17.33
CA GLU A 530 -20.59 -9.96 17.85
C GLU A 530 -21.59 -10.19 16.73
N LYS A 531 -22.62 -10.99 17.01
CA LYS A 531 -23.75 -11.20 16.11
C LYS A 531 -25.03 -11.39 16.92
N ASP A 532 -26.03 -10.61 16.55
CA ASP A 532 -27.38 -10.75 17.06
C ASP A 532 -28.13 -11.88 16.38
N GLN A 533 -28.89 -12.64 17.16
CA GLN A 533 -29.74 -13.72 16.66
C GLN A 533 -31.06 -13.77 17.42
N GLN A 534 -32.12 -14.15 16.71
CA GLN A 534 -33.47 -14.21 17.26
C GLN A 534 -33.94 -15.65 17.42
N GLY A 535 -34.63 -15.90 18.54
CA GLY A 535 -35.39 -17.13 18.77
C GLY A 535 -36.77 -16.81 19.33
N THR A 536 -37.62 -17.81 19.48
CA THR A 536 -38.95 -17.60 20.07
C THR A 536 -38.87 -17.15 21.53
N ALA A 537 -39.75 -16.20 21.88
CA ALA A 537 -39.91 -15.65 23.21
C ALA A 537 -40.67 -16.59 24.18
N ASP A 538 -41.36 -17.61 23.67
CA ASP A 538 -42.25 -18.48 24.46
C ASP A 538 -41.50 -19.40 25.45
N THR A 539 -42.04 -19.55 26.66
CA THR A 539 -41.43 -20.33 27.75
C THR A 539 -41.36 -21.84 27.48
N PHE A 540 -42.22 -22.37 26.61
CA PHE A 540 -42.41 -23.81 26.46
C PHE A 540 -41.75 -24.37 25.21
N THR A 541 -41.49 -23.52 24.23
CA THR A 541 -40.94 -23.89 22.93
C THR A 541 -39.41 -23.96 22.98
N TYR A 542 -38.85 -24.96 22.31
CA TYR A 542 -37.41 -25.09 22.13
C TYR A 542 -36.96 -24.31 20.90
N ASN A 543 -35.96 -23.48 21.10
CA ASN A 543 -35.10 -22.97 20.05
C ASN A 543 -33.92 -23.95 19.85
N TYR A 544 -33.50 -24.10 18.61
CA TYR A 544 -32.33 -24.89 18.21
C TYR A 544 -31.24 -23.94 17.75
N TRP A 545 -30.06 -24.08 18.33
CA TRP A 545 -28.97 -23.13 18.18
C TRP A 545 -27.69 -23.84 17.79
N SER A 546 -26.86 -23.14 17.04
CA SER A 546 -25.42 -23.32 16.99
C SER A 546 -24.76 -21.96 17.22
N SER A 547 -23.46 -21.96 17.52
CA SER A 547 -22.74 -20.69 17.72
C SER A 547 -21.86 -20.38 16.51
N PRO A 548 -21.94 -19.16 15.94
CA PRO A 548 -21.04 -18.69 14.90
C PRO A 548 -19.64 -18.33 15.45
N VAL A 549 -19.50 -18.32 16.77
CA VAL A 549 -18.30 -17.98 17.52
C VAL A 549 -17.95 -19.09 18.50
N GLY A 550 -16.69 -19.19 18.87
CA GLY A 550 -16.19 -20.08 19.90
C GLY A 550 -15.65 -19.31 21.10
N LYS A 551 -15.14 -20.06 22.06
CA LYS A 551 -14.48 -19.49 23.23
C LYS A 551 -13.24 -18.67 22.81
N ARG A 552 -13.13 -17.46 23.38
CA ARG A 552 -11.94 -16.60 23.24
C ARG A 552 -10.66 -17.31 23.66
N ASN A 553 -9.64 -17.22 22.81
CA ASN A 553 -8.32 -17.80 23.04
C ASN A 553 -7.30 -17.13 22.10
N ASN A 554 -6.14 -16.73 22.62
CA ASN A 554 -5.10 -15.99 21.89
C ASN A 554 -3.97 -16.93 21.41
N SER A 555 -4.26 -18.20 21.20
CA SER A 555 -3.29 -19.20 20.73
C SER A 555 -3.92 -20.24 19.79
N THR A 556 -5.23 -20.46 19.86
CA THR A 556 -5.95 -21.44 19.02
C THR A 556 -7.28 -20.89 18.54
N ASN A 557 -7.74 -21.39 17.38
CA ASN A 557 -9.06 -21.12 16.82
C ASN A 557 -10.02 -22.29 17.06
N ASN A 558 -11.30 -22.08 16.75
CA ASN A 558 -12.34 -23.11 16.75
C ASN A 558 -12.41 -23.89 18.08
N ASN A 559 -12.30 -23.18 19.20
CA ASN A 559 -12.25 -23.79 20.52
C ASN A 559 -13.65 -24.26 20.95
N ASP A 560 -13.69 -25.46 21.54
CA ASP A 560 -14.85 -25.93 22.29
C ASP A 560 -15.27 -24.88 23.33
N PHE A 561 -16.58 -24.75 23.53
CA PHE A 561 -17.18 -23.71 24.34
C PHE A 561 -18.26 -24.29 25.26
N ASN A 562 -18.69 -23.51 26.23
CA ASN A 562 -19.99 -23.67 26.86
C ASN A 562 -20.83 -22.42 26.54
N VAL A 563 -22.15 -22.47 26.77
CA VAL A 563 -23.04 -21.37 26.39
C VAL A 563 -22.71 -20.04 27.08
N THR A 564 -22.08 -20.06 28.25
CA THR A 564 -21.64 -18.83 28.95
C THR A 564 -20.40 -18.19 28.32
N ASP A 565 -19.65 -18.93 27.50
CA ASP A 565 -18.50 -18.40 26.77
C ASP A 565 -18.91 -17.57 25.54
N VAL A 566 -20.14 -17.76 25.03
CA VAL A 566 -20.59 -17.22 23.73
C VAL A 566 -21.82 -16.32 23.80
N PHE A 567 -22.66 -16.37 24.84
CA PHE A 567 -23.76 -15.42 25.02
C PHE A 567 -23.35 -14.29 25.96
N SER A 568 -23.47 -13.04 25.52
CA SER A 568 -23.05 -11.86 26.32
C SER A 568 -24.20 -11.19 27.08
N ASN A 569 -25.44 -11.29 26.58
CA ASN A 569 -26.62 -10.64 27.17
C ASN A 569 -27.58 -11.57 27.93
N VAL A 570 -27.19 -12.82 28.19
CA VAL A 570 -28.02 -13.86 28.83
C VAL A 570 -27.52 -14.23 30.21
N ASN A 571 -28.41 -14.23 31.21
CA ASN A 571 -28.13 -14.84 32.51
C ASN A 571 -28.64 -16.29 32.56
N PHE A 572 -27.76 -17.28 32.76
CA PHE A 572 -28.16 -18.68 32.83
C PHE A 572 -28.59 -19.10 34.24
N LEU A 573 -29.88 -19.45 34.39
CA LEU A 573 -30.49 -19.83 35.66
C LEU A 573 -30.20 -21.30 35.98
N SER A 574 -29.44 -21.56 37.05
CA SER A 574 -29.05 -22.90 37.49
C SER A 574 -30.12 -23.66 38.29
N SER A 575 -31.30 -23.07 38.46
CA SER A 575 -32.43 -23.67 39.16
C SER A 575 -33.75 -23.30 38.51
N GLY A 576 -34.73 -24.20 38.62
CA GLY A 576 -36.03 -24.05 37.97
C GLY A 576 -36.05 -24.51 36.51
N TYR A 577 -37.20 -24.28 35.86
CA TYR A 577 -37.49 -24.76 34.50
C TYR A 577 -37.96 -23.65 33.56
N ASN A 578 -38.09 -22.41 34.04
CA ASN A 578 -38.61 -21.31 33.23
C ASN A 578 -37.56 -20.20 33.21
N GLY A 579 -37.43 -19.53 32.05
CA GLY A 579 -36.63 -18.33 31.95
C GLY A 579 -37.29 -17.10 32.60
N SER A 580 -36.67 -15.94 32.41
CA SER A 580 -37.16 -14.65 32.84
C SER A 580 -36.92 -13.61 31.75
N ALA A 581 -37.91 -12.74 31.50
CA ALA A 581 -37.79 -11.70 30.48
C ALA A 581 -36.95 -10.49 30.94
N SER A 582 -36.88 -10.22 32.24
CA SER A 582 -36.18 -9.05 32.77
C SER A 582 -35.72 -9.27 34.21
N PRO A 583 -34.39 -9.31 34.48
CA PRO A 583 -33.32 -9.41 33.48
C PRO A 583 -33.44 -10.67 32.61
N LEU A 584 -32.93 -10.65 31.38
CA LEU A 584 -33.01 -11.79 30.46
C LEU A 584 -32.33 -13.01 31.08
N GLY A 585 -33.12 -14.05 31.35
CA GLY A 585 -32.70 -15.26 32.02
C GLY A 585 -33.14 -16.51 31.27
N ILE A 586 -32.24 -17.45 31.04
CA ILE A 586 -32.53 -18.73 30.39
C ILE A 586 -32.30 -19.86 31.37
N ALA A 587 -33.30 -20.74 31.53
CA ALA A 587 -33.18 -21.90 32.41
C ALA A 587 -32.17 -22.91 31.82
N ASP A 588 -31.07 -23.14 32.53
CA ASP A 588 -30.00 -24.02 32.05
C ASP A 588 -30.45 -25.48 31.92
N TYR A 589 -31.53 -25.85 32.61
CA TYR A 589 -32.11 -27.19 32.58
C TYR A 589 -32.54 -27.62 31.17
N TRP A 590 -32.85 -26.67 30.29
CA TRP A 590 -33.28 -26.96 28.92
C TRP A 590 -32.16 -26.88 27.89
N ILE A 591 -30.90 -26.89 28.35
CA ILE A 591 -29.75 -26.89 27.45
C ILE A 591 -29.26 -28.31 27.25
N TRP A 592 -29.69 -28.89 26.12
CA TRP A 592 -29.38 -30.25 25.72
C TRP A 592 -28.74 -30.28 24.34
N LYS A 593 -27.92 -31.31 24.09
CA LYS A 593 -27.38 -31.60 22.76
C LYS A 593 -27.67 -33.03 22.36
N PHE A 594 -27.56 -33.31 21.07
CA PHE A 594 -27.66 -34.66 20.52
C PHE A 594 -26.42 -34.94 19.66
N SER A 595 -25.35 -35.45 20.27
CA SER A 595 -24.03 -35.58 19.61
C SER A 595 -23.68 -37.05 19.34
N ASN A 596 -23.88 -37.49 18.10
CA ASN A 596 -23.57 -38.85 17.64
C ASN A 596 -24.17 -39.93 18.56
N ARG A 597 -25.50 -40.05 18.56
CA ARG A 597 -26.26 -41.01 19.37
C ARG A 597 -27.24 -41.81 18.51
N LEU A 598 -27.67 -42.98 18.99
CA LEU A 598 -28.57 -43.86 18.24
C LEU A 598 -29.77 -43.09 17.67
N SER A 599 -30.03 -43.29 16.39
CA SER A 599 -31.15 -42.64 15.70
C SER A 599 -32.49 -43.01 16.33
N ASP A 600 -33.46 -42.10 16.26
CA ASP A 600 -34.81 -42.25 16.82
C ASP A 600 -34.87 -42.55 18.34
N ASP A 601 -33.81 -42.26 19.11
CA ASP A 601 -33.76 -42.49 20.55
C ASP A 601 -33.86 -41.20 21.38
N TYR A 602 -35.08 -40.85 21.79
CA TYR A 602 -35.33 -39.68 22.64
C TYR A 602 -34.59 -39.74 23.99
N ALA A 603 -34.29 -40.93 24.53
CA ALA A 603 -33.58 -41.05 25.81
C ALA A 603 -32.08 -40.74 25.68
N SER A 604 -31.56 -40.65 24.45
CA SER A 604 -30.15 -40.41 24.17
C SER A 604 -29.73 -38.93 24.20
N TRP A 605 -30.66 -37.98 24.37
CA TRP A 605 -30.33 -36.57 24.55
C TRP A 605 -29.38 -36.35 25.72
N GLN A 606 -28.36 -35.51 25.50
CA GLN A 606 -27.30 -35.26 26.47
C GLN A 606 -27.50 -33.92 27.15
N HIS A 607 -27.72 -33.94 28.46
CA HIS A 607 -27.88 -32.73 29.25
C HIS A 607 -26.51 -32.04 29.41
N VAL A 608 -26.37 -30.83 28.89
CA VAL A 608 -25.11 -30.08 29.01
C VAL A 608 -25.21 -28.94 30.02
N ARG A 609 -26.41 -28.37 30.24
CA ARG A 609 -26.59 -27.17 31.07
C ARG A 609 -25.69 -26.02 30.61
N GLN A 610 -25.51 -25.02 31.47
CA GLN A 610 -24.71 -23.84 31.14
C GLN A 610 -23.19 -24.11 31.09
N SER A 611 -22.70 -25.14 31.80
CA SER A 611 -21.27 -25.41 31.98
C SER A 611 -20.75 -26.60 31.18
N GLY A 612 -21.63 -27.32 30.46
CA GLY A 612 -21.25 -28.48 29.66
C GLY A 612 -20.57 -28.06 28.37
N THR A 613 -19.61 -28.87 27.93
CA THR A 613 -18.84 -28.60 26.71
C THR A 613 -19.64 -28.92 25.45
N LEU A 614 -19.64 -27.96 24.54
CA LEU A 614 -20.12 -28.01 23.17
C LEU A 614 -18.91 -27.85 22.23
N LYS A 615 -18.84 -28.68 21.20
CA LYS A 615 -17.85 -28.49 20.13
C LYS A 615 -18.37 -27.51 19.10
N VAL A 616 -17.46 -26.89 18.36
CA VAL A 616 -17.82 -26.06 17.21
C VAL A 616 -18.65 -26.88 16.21
N GLY A 617 -19.77 -26.31 15.76
CA GLY A 617 -20.74 -26.97 14.89
C GLY A 617 -21.76 -27.89 15.60
N GLU A 618 -21.57 -28.23 16.88
CA GLU A 618 -22.62 -28.93 17.64
C GLU A 618 -23.79 -28.00 17.89
N GLY A 619 -25.00 -28.47 17.56
CA GLY A 619 -26.21 -27.77 17.94
C GLY A 619 -26.65 -28.11 19.36
N PHE A 620 -27.37 -27.18 19.98
CA PHE A 620 -27.96 -27.33 21.30
C PHE A 620 -29.36 -26.70 21.34
N THR A 621 -30.14 -27.10 22.33
CA THR A 621 -31.47 -26.54 22.57
C THR A 621 -31.43 -25.50 23.68
N MET A 622 -32.37 -24.56 23.66
CA MET A 622 -32.77 -23.79 24.83
C MET A 622 -34.22 -23.34 24.70
N LYS A 623 -34.92 -23.09 25.81
CA LYS A 623 -36.28 -22.54 25.76
C LYS A 623 -36.27 -21.02 25.83
N GLY A 624 -37.31 -20.39 25.29
CA GLY A 624 -37.49 -18.96 25.39
C GLY A 624 -37.69 -18.47 26.84
N PRO A 625 -37.46 -17.18 27.11
CA PRO A 625 -37.49 -16.62 28.46
C PRO A 625 -38.90 -16.36 28.99
N GLY A 626 -39.94 -16.51 28.16
CA GLY A 626 -41.30 -16.09 28.50
C GLY A 626 -41.52 -14.58 28.38
N SER A 627 -40.81 -13.90 27.48
CA SER A 627 -41.01 -12.49 27.17
C SER A 627 -42.23 -12.24 26.26
N GLY A 628 -42.76 -13.29 25.63
CA GLY A 628 -43.86 -13.19 24.67
C GLY A 628 -44.46 -14.55 24.30
N ALA A 629 -45.29 -14.54 23.26
CA ALA A 629 -45.86 -15.72 22.63
C ALA A 629 -44.87 -16.39 21.66
N ILE A 630 -45.28 -17.51 21.05
CA ILE A 630 -44.41 -18.31 20.17
C ILE A 630 -43.94 -17.54 18.92
N ASN A 631 -44.76 -16.62 18.42
CA ASN A 631 -44.44 -15.79 17.24
C ASN A 631 -43.67 -14.51 17.59
N ASP A 632 -43.51 -14.22 18.89
CA ASP A 632 -42.74 -13.06 19.31
C ASP A 632 -41.26 -13.47 19.36
N GLU A 633 -40.39 -12.60 18.86
CA GLU A 633 -38.95 -12.83 18.82
C GLU A 633 -38.28 -12.31 20.10
N GLN A 634 -37.30 -13.06 20.57
CA GLN A 634 -36.36 -12.67 21.60
C GLN A 634 -34.98 -12.53 20.98
N ASN A 635 -34.35 -11.38 21.18
CA ASN A 635 -32.98 -11.13 20.75
C ASN A 635 -31.95 -11.73 21.72
N TYR A 636 -30.90 -12.32 21.18
CA TYR A 636 -29.75 -12.85 21.90
C TYR A 636 -28.47 -12.37 21.22
N ILE A 637 -27.50 -11.94 22.02
CA ILE A 637 -26.21 -11.47 21.53
C ILE A 637 -25.20 -12.61 21.69
N LEU A 638 -24.68 -13.10 20.57
CA LEU A 638 -23.55 -14.01 20.56
C LEU A 638 -22.27 -13.24 20.32
N GLU A 639 -21.31 -13.37 21.24
CA GLU A 639 -20.03 -12.67 21.17
C GLU A 639 -18.89 -13.62 21.56
N GLY A 640 -17.90 -13.74 20.69
CA GLY A 640 -16.76 -14.63 20.91
C GLY A 640 -15.76 -14.58 19.77
N LYS A 641 -14.84 -15.55 19.72
CA LYS A 641 -13.87 -15.62 18.62
C LYS A 641 -14.54 -16.28 17.40
N PRO A 642 -14.58 -15.68 16.20
CA PRO A 642 -15.23 -16.30 15.05
C PRO A 642 -14.56 -17.62 14.67
N ASN A 643 -15.36 -18.57 14.18
CA ASN A 643 -14.85 -19.83 13.68
C ASN A 643 -14.40 -19.69 12.21
N ASN A 644 -13.34 -20.41 11.82
CA ASN A 644 -12.75 -20.34 10.49
C ASN A 644 -12.19 -21.70 10.04
N GLY A 645 -12.19 -21.96 8.73
CA GLY A 645 -11.70 -23.21 8.15
C GLY A 645 -12.58 -24.42 8.46
N ASN A 646 -12.10 -25.61 8.12
CA ASN A 646 -12.91 -26.84 8.20
C ASN A 646 -13.27 -27.24 9.65
N ILE A 647 -14.57 -27.40 9.91
CA ILE A 647 -15.12 -27.91 11.17
C ILE A 647 -15.53 -29.38 11.00
N ASN A 648 -14.84 -30.28 11.70
CA ASN A 648 -15.04 -31.71 11.58
C ASN A 648 -15.76 -32.32 12.79
N LEU A 649 -16.91 -32.95 12.56
CA LEU A 649 -17.67 -33.70 13.56
C LEU A 649 -17.85 -35.16 13.12
N ASN A 650 -17.46 -36.09 13.98
CA ASN A 650 -17.53 -37.53 13.66
C ASN A 650 -18.92 -38.10 13.97
N ILE A 651 -19.52 -38.77 12.99
CA ILE A 651 -20.79 -39.50 13.12
C ILE A 651 -20.59 -41.01 12.90
N SER A 652 -21.25 -41.83 13.71
CA SER A 652 -21.22 -43.29 13.59
C SER A 652 -22.43 -43.80 12.82
N ALA A 653 -22.27 -44.94 12.13
CA ALA A 653 -23.39 -45.54 11.40
C ALA A 653 -24.57 -45.86 12.32
N GLY A 654 -25.77 -45.45 11.90
CA GLY A 654 -27.01 -45.63 12.67
C GLY A 654 -27.26 -44.60 13.79
N ASN A 655 -26.42 -43.56 13.87
CA ASN A 655 -26.58 -42.47 14.82
C ASN A 655 -27.04 -41.17 14.14
N ASP A 656 -27.73 -40.31 14.89
CA ASP A 656 -28.05 -38.93 14.52
C ASP A 656 -27.13 -37.93 15.24
N TYR A 657 -27.03 -36.73 14.67
CA TYR A 657 -26.23 -35.63 15.19
C TYR A 657 -26.96 -34.29 14.95
N LEU A 658 -27.28 -33.58 16.03
CA LEU A 658 -27.74 -32.19 15.96
C LEU A 658 -26.56 -31.28 15.67
N VAL A 659 -26.55 -30.72 14.47
CA VAL A 659 -25.53 -29.77 13.98
C VAL A 659 -26.20 -28.49 13.52
N GLY A 660 -25.44 -27.40 13.48
CA GLY A 660 -25.88 -26.13 12.91
C GLY A 660 -24.71 -25.40 12.25
N ASN A 661 -25.00 -24.25 11.66
CA ASN A 661 -23.99 -23.43 11.01
C ASN A 661 -23.00 -22.86 12.05
N PRO A 662 -21.70 -23.20 11.97
CA PRO A 662 -20.70 -22.72 12.92
C PRO A 662 -20.10 -21.36 12.52
N TYR A 663 -20.51 -20.77 11.41
CA TYR A 663 -19.89 -19.56 10.85
C TYR A 663 -20.79 -18.33 10.99
N PRO A 664 -20.20 -17.12 11.09
CA PRO A 664 -20.93 -15.85 11.12
C PRO A 664 -21.48 -15.39 9.75
N SER A 665 -21.65 -16.32 8.81
CA SER A 665 -22.21 -16.10 7.47
C SER A 665 -23.23 -17.19 7.14
N ALA A 666 -24.02 -17.00 6.09
CA ALA A 666 -24.90 -18.08 5.60
C ALA A 666 -24.08 -19.27 5.08
N ILE A 667 -24.67 -20.48 5.12
CA ILE A 667 -24.12 -21.71 4.55
C ILE A 667 -25.02 -22.20 3.41
N ASP A 668 -24.41 -22.66 2.31
CA ASP A 668 -25.13 -23.28 1.21
C ASP A 668 -25.54 -24.71 1.59
N ALA A 669 -26.84 -24.97 1.64
CA ALA A 669 -27.39 -26.27 2.02
C ALA A 669 -27.13 -27.37 0.98
N GLU A 670 -27.07 -27.03 -0.30
CA GLU A 670 -26.74 -27.99 -1.36
C GLU A 670 -25.27 -28.38 -1.26
N GLN A 671 -24.37 -27.40 -1.13
CA GLN A 671 -22.95 -27.66 -0.94
C GLN A 671 -22.68 -28.48 0.32
N PHE A 672 -23.34 -28.16 1.44
CA PHE A 672 -23.23 -28.93 2.68
C PHE A 672 -23.63 -30.41 2.47
N ILE A 673 -24.70 -30.68 1.72
CA ILE A 673 -25.12 -32.06 1.40
C ILE A 673 -24.09 -32.75 0.50
N LEU A 674 -23.53 -32.06 -0.50
CA LEU A 674 -22.53 -32.62 -1.41
C LEU A 674 -21.25 -33.00 -0.65
N ASP A 675 -20.81 -32.16 0.28
CA ASP A 675 -19.61 -32.38 1.08
C ASP A 675 -19.79 -33.52 2.10
N ASN A 676 -21.02 -33.74 2.59
CA ASN A 676 -21.31 -34.67 3.69
C ASN A 676 -22.17 -35.90 3.31
N GLY A 677 -22.64 -36.01 2.06
CA GLY A 677 -23.60 -37.03 1.59
C GLY A 677 -23.02 -38.44 1.35
N ALA A 678 -23.89 -39.38 0.96
CA ALA A 678 -23.51 -40.80 0.77
C ALA A 678 -22.71 -40.94 -0.52
N THR A 679 -21.57 -41.61 -0.46
CA THR A 679 -20.66 -41.82 -1.60
C THR A 679 -21.38 -42.18 -2.92
N ILE A 680 -21.51 -41.19 -3.79
CA ILE A 680 -21.46 -41.33 -5.26
C ILE A 680 -20.44 -40.34 -5.85
N ALA A 681 -20.16 -39.19 -5.20
CA ALA A 681 -19.09 -38.25 -5.61
C ALA A 681 -18.43 -37.38 -4.51
N GLY A 682 -18.74 -37.57 -3.21
CA GLY A 682 -18.16 -36.78 -2.10
C GLY A 682 -17.53 -37.64 -0.98
N PRO A 683 -16.79 -37.06 -0.02
CA PRO A 683 -16.10 -37.78 1.07
C PRO A 683 -17.01 -38.18 2.26
N GLY A 684 -18.30 -37.82 2.22
CA GLY A 684 -19.22 -37.91 3.36
C GLY A 684 -19.81 -39.30 3.69
N SER A 685 -20.50 -39.36 4.85
CA SER A 685 -21.06 -40.59 5.46
C SER A 685 -22.56 -40.51 5.78
N THR A 686 -23.27 -39.46 5.34
CA THR A 686 -24.71 -39.26 5.64
C THR A 686 -25.59 -39.67 4.45
N THR A 687 -26.92 -39.69 4.61
CA THR A 687 -27.85 -39.94 3.49
C THR A 687 -28.12 -38.72 2.62
N GLY A 688 -27.52 -37.56 2.93
CA GLY A 688 -27.75 -36.29 2.22
C GLY A 688 -29.15 -35.69 2.45
N THR A 689 -29.86 -36.11 3.49
CA THR A 689 -31.17 -35.55 3.87
C THR A 689 -31.02 -34.57 5.02
N LEU A 690 -31.51 -33.33 4.84
CA LEU A 690 -31.62 -32.35 5.92
C LEU A 690 -33.00 -32.46 6.57
N TYR A 691 -33.01 -32.62 7.90
CA TYR A 691 -34.22 -32.61 8.70
C TYR A 691 -34.32 -31.26 9.41
N PHE A 692 -35.33 -30.48 9.07
CA PHE A 692 -35.65 -29.24 9.78
C PHE A 692 -36.65 -29.56 10.89
N TRP A 693 -36.31 -29.18 12.12
CA TRP A 693 -37.16 -29.42 13.28
C TRP A 693 -37.92 -28.15 13.64
N GLU A 694 -39.25 -28.21 13.59
CA GLU A 694 -40.12 -27.10 13.97
C GLU A 694 -41.17 -27.58 14.98
N HIS A 695 -41.33 -26.83 16.07
CA HIS A 695 -42.25 -27.21 17.13
C HIS A 695 -43.63 -26.56 16.92
N TRP A 696 -44.51 -27.25 16.18
CA TRP A 696 -45.92 -26.86 16.07
C TRP A 696 -46.72 -27.51 17.20
N VAL A 697 -47.35 -26.69 18.05
CA VAL A 697 -48.32 -27.05 19.11
C VAL A 697 -47.73 -27.15 20.53
N VAL A 698 -48.00 -26.12 21.34
CA VAL A 698 -48.03 -26.23 22.80
C VAL A 698 -49.36 -26.86 23.21
N VAL A 699 -49.37 -28.17 23.47
CA VAL A 699 -50.53 -28.81 24.15
C VAL A 699 -50.46 -28.41 25.62
N ARG A 700 -51.23 -27.39 26.01
CA ARG A 700 -51.48 -27.10 27.43
C ARG A 700 -52.38 -28.20 27.98
N ILE A 701 -51.82 -29.08 28.82
CA ILE A 701 -52.59 -30.08 29.59
C ILE A 701 -53.12 -29.42 30.86
#